data_AF-A0A814SXA1-F1
#
_entry.id   AF-A0A814SXA1-F1
#
_cell.length_a   1.000
_cell.length_b   1.000
_cell.length_c   1.000
_cell.angle_alpha   90.00
_cell.angle_beta   90.00
_cell.angle_gamma   90.00
#
_symmetry.space_group_name_H-M   'P 1'
#
loop_
_entity.id
_entity.type
_entity.pdbx_description
1 polymer ?
#
loop_
_entity_poly.entity_id
_entity_poly.type
_entity_poly.pdbx_seq_one_letter_code
_entity_poly.pdbx_strand_id
1 'polypeptide(L)'
;MNNKKDKSYLKIIGLIWILIECNLVAGNIFGFASLFSELPKYKIYQSKCGNVSERIVLNNTKTQEKACVGQIQNYEFDFALGIAFYNLPAIIVGMINDYFGPRCLKLIAIIFHLISWLSLGFVEPKRDWLLLFHTIFLSLAGICTLLSSFSISANFSQHRGLVTALISGAQLTSSIWYAIFQLLIEKQLISLSTLAFIWASLAILMFGSAMLFLDWRFTCMNLTLKSKSTTIEVKTITTHDTLIQYLKNPLFIVVTLFLSCLLLTISYLPVVWFKWLMHVTGNNTQLTNHYTRWYNMIAISGILVAPICGFIIDFKSDRGYKQKMFNISILQTLTWIGSVALCIVCMFPSIYAAIIALIILIFSRTMLVAGSQALIATVFPPQFIGSLLGIMWTTAGIISFATYALILLATDPRYIWRGWAIILFLCIIMSGHLIQVWILYASSQSSWSIRIPFFDNSHDIIHIPLQSSLSREKIYTLSCRNCFTFYTMTGGRRMIVEPCGGHNCISIINNTDLEDYNEPTEDYDLNKCGVAQNDRLLKKRALQLKISTSVKNTLRPAEYPWLVRIESRSSTYSHTVTLCGGTLIHPQWIITAAHCMFDTKTNRLYPAEGINLFMGHYDRLRTSQTEYIQQPVLYLIHPKFRISRISPAPIHDLALIKLARSVPLSRSINIACLPESTDKLNDGTLAFTAGWGHSSPDSTVVNLPRKARIRISPRSCRNLMVDKKLHICGRNERGNNICSGDSGTGLMVNAGIKSTNNKTIWKWHLFGVASFGLDECSQNVNHDNAFASISVDIDWIHDVMKKY
;
A
#
# COMPACT_ATOMS: atom_id res chain seq x y z
N MET A 1 -1.11 -17.82 -27.67
CA MET A 1 -2.12 -16.82 -27.25
C MET A 1 -2.92 -17.30 -26.02
N ASN A 2 -2.66 -18.52 -25.50
CA ASN A 2 -3.45 -19.13 -24.41
C ASN A 2 -3.07 -18.67 -22.98
N ASN A 3 -1.78 -18.41 -22.69
CA ASN A 3 -1.32 -18.11 -21.31
C ASN A 3 -1.87 -16.84 -20.62
N LYS A 4 -2.39 -15.85 -21.37
CA LYS A 4 -2.88 -14.59 -20.79
C LYS A 4 -4.33 -14.71 -20.27
N LYS A 5 -5.14 -15.55 -20.94
CA LYS A 5 -6.50 -15.90 -20.50
C LYS A 5 -6.43 -16.82 -19.28
N ASP A 6 -5.56 -17.83 -19.30
CA ASP A 6 -5.43 -18.83 -18.22
C ASP A 6 -5.09 -18.21 -16.85
N LYS A 7 -4.23 -17.18 -16.80
CA LYS A 7 -3.89 -16.49 -15.53
C LYS A 7 -5.03 -15.63 -14.97
N SER A 8 -5.90 -15.08 -15.81
CA SER A 8 -7.10 -14.35 -15.35
C SER A 8 -8.19 -15.31 -14.89
N TYR A 9 -8.37 -16.44 -15.60
CA TYR A 9 -9.27 -17.51 -15.17
C TYR A 9 -8.85 -18.10 -13.83
N LEU A 10 -7.55 -18.36 -13.60
CA LEU A 10 -7.06 -18.85 -12.30
C LEU A 10 -7.32 -17.87 -11.15
N LYS A 11 -7.23 -16.55 -11.38
CA LYS A 11 -7.58 -15.53 -10.36
C LYS A 11 -9.08 -15.54 -10.04
N ILE A 12 -9.93 -15.70 -11.05
CA ILE A 12 -11.39 -15.77 -10.88
C ILE A 12 -11.79 -17.09 -10.21
N ILE A 13 -11.20 -18.22 -10.62
CA ILE A 13 -11.40 -19.52 -9.99
C ILE A 13 -10.95 -19.48 -8.53
N GLY A 14 -9.80 -18.87 -8.25
CA GLY A 14 -9.33 -18.64 -6.89
C GLY A 14 -10.32 -17.81 -6.07
N LEU A 15 -10.84 -16.71 -6.62
CA LEU A 15 -11.87 -15.89 -5.97
C LEU A 15 -13.14 -16.70 -5.70
N ILE A 16 -13.67 -17.45 -6.67
CA ILE A 16 -14.85 -18.30 -6.51
C ILE A 16 -14.61 -19.29 -5.37
N TRP A 17 -13.44 -19.92 -5.33
CA TRP A 17 -13.10 -20.87 -4.29
C TRP A 17 -13.04 -20.24 -2.90
N ILE A 18 -12.43 -19.06 -2.78
CA ILE A 18 -12.41 -18.29 -1.53
C ILE A 18 -13.82 -17.94 -1.07
N LEU A 19 -14.70 -17.53 -1.99
CA LEU A 19 -16.10 -17.25 -1.67
C LEU A 19 -16.84 -18.49 -1.18
N ILE A 20 -16.61 -19.65 -1.80
CA ILE A 20 -17.15 -20.94 -1.35
C ILE A 20 -16.65 -21.27 0.05
N GLU A 21 -15.36 -21.13 0.32
CA GLU A 21 -14.80 -21.41 1.64
C GLU A 21 -15.29 -20.45 2.72
N CYS A 22 -15.37 -19.15 2.40
CA CYS A 22 -15.96 -18.18 3.30
C CYS A 22 -17.42 -18.54 3.61
N ASN A 23 -18.18 -19.01 2.60
CA ASN A 23 -19.54 -19.47 2.82
C ASN A 23 -19.64 -20.77 3.63
N LEU A 24 -18.66 -21.67 3.52
CA LEU A 24 -18.69 -22.95 4.23
C LEU A 24 -18.17 -22.88 5.66
N VAL A 25 -17.41 -21.84 6.02
CA VAL A 25 -16.68 -21.78 7.31
C VAL A 25 -16.82 -20.43 8.02
N ALA A 26 -16.70 -19.31 7.30
CA ALA A 26 -16.35 -18.02 7.92
C ALA A 26 -17.38 -17.48 8.92
N GLY A 27 -18.65 -17.86 8.85
CA GLY A 27 -19.69 -17.41 9.79
C GLY A 27 -20.66 -18.51 10.21
N ASN A 28 -20.25 -19.78 10.09
CA ASN A 28 -21.07 -20.93 10.47
C ASN A 28 -21.61 -20.82 11.90
N ILE A 29 -20.77 -20.35 12.83
CA ILE A 29 -21.15 -20.22 14.25
C ILE A 29 -22.45 -19.43 14.42
N PHE A 30 -22.70 -18.39 13.62
CA PHE A 30 -23.91 -17.55 13.73
C PHE A 30 -25.21 -18.31 13.42
N GLY A 31 -25.13 -19.49 12.80
CA GLY A 31 -26.28 -20.38 12.54
C GLY A 31 -26.50 -21.45 13.61
N PHE A 32 -25.55 -21.66 14.52
CA PHE A 32 -25.52 -22.80 15.46
C PHE A 32 -26.79 -22.93 16.31
N ALA A 33 -27.41 -21.81 16.70
CA ALA A 33 -28.66 -21.78 17.46
C ALA A 33 -29.81 -22.57 16.81
N SER A 34 -29.76 -22.79 15.49
CA SER A 34 -30.75 -23.62 14.77
C SER A 34 -30.80 -25.07 15.29
N LEU A 35 -29.67 -25.59 15.77
CA LEU A 35 -29.57 -26.95 16.29
C LEU A 35 -30.11 -27.10 17.72
N PHE A 36 -30.45 -26.03 18.43
CA PHE A 36 -30.92 -26.11 19.82
C PHE A 36 -32.18 -26.97 19.98
N SER A 37 -33.01 -27.04 18.93
CA SER A 37 -34.20 -27.89 18.90
C SER A 37 -33.89 -29.39 18.72
N GLU A 38 -32.73 -29.72 18.18
CA GLU A 38 -32.35 -31.09 17.81
C GLU A 38 -31.32 -31.70 18.78
N LEU A 39 -30.43 -30.89 19.36
CA LEU A 39 -29.40 -31.33 20.33
C LEU A 39 -29.96 -32.10 21.54
N PRO A 40 -31.13 -31.77 22.11
CA PRO A 40 -31.72 -32.55 23.21
C PRO A 40 -31.95 -34.03 22.86
N LYS A 41 -32.21 -34.36 21.59
CA LYS A 41 -32.41 -35.75 21.13
C LYS A 41 -31.18 -36.62 21.33
N TYR A 42 -30.00 -36.02 21.42
CA TYR A 42 -28.71 -36.68 21.64
C TYR A 42 -28.29 -36.72 23.11
N LYS A 43 -29.16 -36.29 24.05
CA LYS A 43 -28.91 -36.33 25.51
C LYS A 43 -27.66 -35.54 25.97
N ILE A 44 -27.25 -34.55 25.19
CA ILE A 44 -26.11 -33.68 25.53
C ILE A 44 -26.50 -32.78 26.72
N TYR A 45 -25.60 -32.54 27.67
CA TYR A 45 -25.86 -31.82 28.93
C TYR A 45 -27.05 -32.35 29.75
N GLN A 46 -27.46 -33.61 29.55
CA GLN A 46 -28.56 -34.20 30.32
C GLN A 46 -28.26 -34.24 31.83
N SER A 47 -26.97 -34.33 32.20
CA SER A 47 -26.49 -34.26 33.59
C SER A 47 -26.79 -32.93 34.29
N LYS A 48 -27.06 -31.85 33.54
CA LYS A 48 -27.38 -30.51 34.04
C LYS A 48 -28.88 -30.30 34.26
N CYS A 49 -29.69 -31.27 33.84
CA CYS A 49 -31.08 -31.36 34.26
C CYS A 49 -31.09 -31.90 35.67
N GLY A 50 -31.48 -31.09 36.66
CA GLY A 50 -31.70 -31.61 38.01
C GLY A 50 -32.70 -32.78 38.01
N ASN A 51 -32.87 -33.48 39.13
CA ASN A 51 -33.75 -34.66 39.27
C ASN A 51 -35.26 -34.41 39.00
N VAL A 52 -35.64 -33.22 38.53
CA VAL A 52 -37.02 -32.82 38.27
C VAL A 52 -37.38 -33.14 36.81
N SER A 53 -37.63 -34.42 36.55
CA SER A 53 -38.63 -34.78 35.54
C SER A 53 -40.02 -34.52 36.12
N GLU A 54 -40.44 -33.25 36.21
CA GLU A 54 -41.84 -32.93 36.45
C GLU A 54 -42.63 -33.35 35.19
N ARG A 55 -43.09 -34.60 35.19
CA ARG A 55 -44.16 -35.05 34.29
C ARG A 55 -45.42 -34.29 34.68
N ILE A 56 -45.69 -33.17 34.00
CA ILE A 56 -47.05 -32.65 33.98
C ILE A 56 -47.83 -33.58 33.04
N VAL A 57 -48.66 -34.45 33.62
CA VAL A 57 -49.68 -35.19 32.89
C VAL A 57 -50.74 -34.17 32.48
N LEU A 58 -50.64 -33.66 31.26
CA LEU A 58 -51.78 -33.03 30.59
C LEU A 58 -52.54 -34.14 29.88
N ASN A 59 -53.78 -34.37 30.34
CA ASN A 59 -54.85 -35.20 29.78
C ASN A 59 -54.47 -36.15 28.63
N ASN A 60 -54.63 -37.44 28.91
CA ASN A 60 -54.76 -38.58 27.99
C ASN A 60 -54.54 -38.27 26.51
N THR A 61 -53.27 -38.34 26.08
CA THR A 61 -52.75 -39.01 24.86
C THR A 61 -51.43 -38.44 24.33
N LYS A 62 -50.86 -37.37 24.93
CA LYS A 62 -49.50 -36.91 24.57
C LYS A 62 -48.69 -36.47 25.78
N THR A 63 -47.75 -37.31 26.21
CA THR A 63 -46.64 -36.90 27.08
C THR A 63 -45.72 -35.96 26.29
N GLN A 64 -45.75 -34.66 26.59
CA GLN A 64 -44.72 -33.72 26.13
C GLN A 64 -43.60 -33.67 27.18
N GLU A 65 -42.40 -34.10 26.79
CA GLU A 65 -41.19 -33.94 27.58
C GLU A 65 -40.89 -32.43 27.69
N LYS A 66 -41.02 -31.85 28.89
CA LYS A 66 -40.64 -30.45 29.13
C LYS A 66 -39.16 -30.28 28.81
N ALA A 67 -38.84 -29.28 27.98
CA ALA A 67 -37.46 -28.96 27.69
C ALA A 67 -36.70 -28.62 28.99
N CYS A 68 -35.61 -29.32 29.24
CA CYS A 68 -34.79 -29.07 30.42
C CYS A 68 -34.13 -27.69 30.33
N VAL A 69 -34.51 -26.81 31.26
CA VAL A 69 -34.04 -25.43 31.31
C VAL A 69 -32.51 -25.37 31.42
N GLY A 70 -31.91 -26.27 32.20
CA GLY A 70 -30.46 -26.37 32.35
C GLY A 70 -29.74 -26.71 31.04
N GLN A 71 -30.29 -27.59 30.19
CA GLN A 71 -29.70 -27.91 28.89
C GLN A 71 -29.71 -26.70 27.95
N ILE A 72 -30.85 -26.02 27.84
CA ILE A 72 -31.00 -24.84 26.98
C ILE A 72 -30.03 -23.74 27.41
N GLN A 73 -29.91 -23.49 28.72
CA GLN A 73 -28.97 -22.49 29.24
C GLN A 73 -27.51 -22.81 28.89
N ASN A 74 -27.10 -24.07 28.91
CA ASN A 74 -25.74 -24.46 28.51
C ASN A 74 -25.53 -24.32 26.99
N TYR A 75 -26.53 -24.65 26.15
CA TYR A 75 -26.42 -24.41 24.71
C TYR A 75 -26.33 -22.92 24.35
N GLU A 76 -27.13 -22.08 25.03
CA GLU A 76 -27.06 -20.63 24.90
C GLU A 76 -25.70 -20.08 25.35
N PHE A 77 -25.14 -20.63 26.43
CA PHE A 77 -23.81 -20.29 26.91
C PHE A 77 -22.71 -20.67 25.89
N ASP A 78 -22.74 -21.90 25.38
CA ASP A 78 -21.77 -22.38 24.38
C ASP A 78 -21.80 -21.53 23.10
N PHE A 79 -23.00 -21.12 22.67
CA PHE A 79 -23.18 -20.23 21.52
C PHE A 79 -22.67 -18.82 21.78
N ALA A 80 -22.98 -18.24 22.94
CA ALA A 80 -22.50 -16.92 23.33
C ALA A 80 -20.96 -16.90 23.44
N LEU A 81 -20.37 -17.95 24.03
CA LEU A 81 -18.92 -18.10 24.10
C LEU A 81 -18.32 -18.27 22.70
N GLY A 82 -18.94 -19.06 21.83
CA GLY A 82 -18.56 -19.15 20.42
C GLY A 82 -18.50 -17.77 19.75
N ILE A 83 -19.53 -16.94 19.89
CA ILE A 83 -19.53 -15.57 19.33
C ILE A 83 -18.41 -14.71 19.94
N ALA A 84 -18.13 -14.85 21.24
CA ALA A 84 -17.02 -14.13 21.88
C ALA A 84 -15.65 -14.53 21.30
N PHE A 85 -15.42 -15.83 21.10
CA PHE A 85 -14.21 -16.37 20.48
C PHE A 85 -14.08 -16.07 18.98
N TYR A 86 -15.18 -15.67 18.33
CA TYR A 86 -15.13 -15.17 16.96
C TYR A 86 -14.57 -13.74 16.92
N ASN A 87 -15.02 -12.89 17.85
CA ASN A 87 -14.76 -11.45 17.80
C ASN A 87 -13.53 -11.02 18.60
N LEU A 88 -13.35 -11.49 19.84
CA LEU A 88 -12.28 -11.03 20.73
C LEU A 88 -10.87 -11.35 20.22
N PRO A 89 -10.60 -12.55 19.68
CA PRO A 89 -9.28 -12.87 19.13
C PRO A 89 -9.00 -12.20 17.79
N ALA A 90 -9.98 -11.51 17.18
CA ALA A 90 -9.87 -10.99 15.81
C ALA A 90 -8.69 -10.04 15.65
N ILE A 91 -8.32 -9.26 16.67
CA ILE A 91 -7.11 -8.42 16.66
C ILE A 91 -5.83 -9.26 16.54
N ILE A 92 -5.71 -10.33 17.32
CA ILE A 92 -4.55 -11.25 17.30
C ILE A 92 -4.49 -11.95 15.95
N VAL A 93 -5.62 -12.48 15.48
CA VAL A 93 -5.77 -13.13 14.19
C VAL A 93 -5.38 -12.18 13.05
N GLY A 94 -5.80 -10.91 13.13
CA GLY A 94 -5.43 -9.85 12.20
C GLY A 94 -3.94 -9.54 12.19
N MET A 95 -3.30 -9.49 13.35
CA MET A 95 -1.84 -9.30 13.46
C MET A 95 -1.07 -10.50 12.90
N ILE A 96 -1.53 -11.73 13.15
CA ILE A 96 -0.97 -12.96 12.57
C ILE A 96 -1.09 -12.92 11.05
N ASN A 97 -2.23 -12.47 10.53
CA ASN A 97 -2.47 -12.32 9.10
C ASN A 97 -1.50 -11.34 8.44
N ASP A 98 -1.28 -10.19 9.06
CA ASP A 98 -0.41 -9.15 8.52
C ASP A 98 1.08 -9.53 8.65
N TYR A 99 1.46 -10.24 9.71
CA TYR A 99 2.85 -10.65 9.97
C TYR A 99 3.27 -11.90 9.19
N PHE A 100 2.48 -12.98 9.24
CA PHE A 100 2.80 -14.26 8.60
C PHE A 100 2.13 -14.46 7.23
N GLY A 101 1.21 -13.56 6.85
CA GLY A 101 0.46 -13.65 5.60
C GLY A 101 -0.77 -14.56 5.65
N PRO A 102 -1.65 -14.45 4.63
CA PRO A 102 -2.96 -15.12 4.62
C PRO A 102 -2.88 -16.64 4.52
N ARG A 103 -1.79 -17.19 3.96
CA ARG A 103 -1.56 -18.65 3.87
C ARG A 103 -1.38 -19.28 5.24
N CYS A 104 -0.59 -18.61 6.07
CA CYS A 104 -0.27 -19.10 7.39
C CYS A 104 -1.53 -19.12 8.25
N LEU A 105 -2.31 -18.04 8.16
CA LEU A 105 -3.60 -17.96 8.82
C LEU A 105 -4.61 -19.00 8.29
N LYS A 106 -4.59 -19.30 6.99
CA LYS A 106 -5.44 -20.33 6.40
C LYS A 106 -5.12 -21.73 6.91
N LEU A 107 -3.84 -22.07 7.08
CA LEU A 107 -3.42 -23.35 7.66
C LEU A 107 -3.88 -23.48 9.12
N ILE A 108 -3.76 -22.41 9.90
CA ILE A 108 -4.29 -22.34 11.27
C ILE A 108 -5.82 -22.54 11.25
N ALA A 109 -6.52 -21.90 10.31
CA ALA A 109 -7.97 -22.06 10.15
C ALA A 109 -8.38 -23.51 9.86
N ILE A 110 -7.62 -24.22 9.01
CA ILE A 110 -7.88 -25.63 8.67
C ILE A 110 -7.71 -26.53 9.90
N ILE A 111 -6.68 -26.31 10.70
CA ILE A 111 -6.45 -27.07 11.94
C ILE A 111 -7.63 -26.85 12.91
N PHE A 112 -8.03 -25.59 13.13
CA PHE A 112 -9.17 -25.29 13.99
C PHE A 112 -10.48 -25.88 13.46
N HIS A 113 -10.70 -25.85 12.14
CA HIS A 113 -11.88 -26.45 11.50
C HIS A 113 -11.91 -27.97 11.75
N LEU A 114 -10.79 -28.66 11.56
CA LEU A 114 -10.67 -30.09 11.84
C LEU A 114 -10.98 -30.42 13.30
N ILE A 115 -10.34 -29.70 14.24
CA ILE A 115 -10.56 -29.92 15.69
C ILE A 115 -12.03 -29.71 16.05
N SER A 116 -12.65 -28.64 15.52
CA SER A 116 -14.05 -28.33 15.78
C SER A 116 -15.00 -29.42 15.33
N TRP A 117 -14.90 -29.86 14.07
CA TRP A 117 -15.83 -30.84 13.50
C TRP A 117 -15.56 -32.26 14.00
N LEU A 118 -14.31 -32.63 14.28
CA LEU A 118 -14.02 -33.89 14.96
C LEU A 118 -14.59 -33.90 16.39
N SER A 119 -14.48 -32.78 17.12
CA SER A 119 -15.06 -32.66 18.45
C SER A 119 -16.57 -32.93 18.41
N LEU A 120 -17.30 -32.31 17.48
CA LEU A 120 -18.74 -32.55 17.28
C LEU A 120 -19.05 -34.01 16.92
N GLY A 121 -18.22 -34.64 16.09
CA GLY A 121 -18.40 -36.03 15.67
C GLY A 121 -18.30 -37.05 16.81
N PHE A 122 -17.51 -36.73 17.84
CA PHE A 122 -17.30 -37.58 19.02
C PHE A 122 -18.12 -37.14 20.25
N VAL A 123 -19.02 -36.17 20.11
CA VAL A 123 -19.91 -35.74 21.18
C VAL A 123 -20.80 -36.90 21.60
N GLU A 124 -20.79 -37.19 22.90
CA GLU A 124 -21.63 -38.18 23.56
C GLU A 124 -22.11 -37.62 24.91
N PRO A 125 -23.15 -38.19 25.53
CA PRO A 125 -23.64 -37.71 26.83
C PRO A 125 -22.58 -37.69 27.94
N LYS A 126 -21.58 -38.58 27.88
CA LYS A 126 -20.45 -38.62 28.83
C LYS A 126 -19.34 -37.61 28.51
N ARG A 127 -19.34 -37.04 27.30
CA ARG A 127 -18.34 -36.11 26.77
C ARG A 127 -19.05 -34.89 26.17
N ASP A 128 -20.02 -34.35 26.90
CA ASP A 128 -20.81 -33.19 26.49
C ASP A 128 -19.96 -31.91 26.34
N TRP A 129 -18.87 -31.78 27.11
CA TRP A 129 -17.86 -30.72 26.97
C TRP A 129 -17.23 -30.61 25.57
N LEU A 130 -17.28 -31.66 24.74
CA LEU A 130 -16.80 -31.60 23.35
C LEU A 130 -17.65 -30.66 22.48
N LEU A 131 -18.90 -30.39 22.87
CA LEU A 131 -19.76 -29.42 22.18
C LEU A 131 -19.22 -27.99 22.35
N LEU A 132 -18.71 -27.67 23.54
CA LEU A 132 -18.04 -26.40 23.82
C LEU A 132 -16.75 -26.24 22.99
N PHE A 133 -15.97 -27.32 22.87
CA PHE A 133 -14.78 -27.32 22.00
C PHE A 133 -15.17 -27.07 20.54
N HIS A 134 -16.25 -27.71 20.08
CA HIS A 134 -16.76 -27.47 18.74
C HIS A 134 -17.06 -25.98 18.50
N THR A 135 -17.81 -25.30 19.38
CA THR A 135 -18.18 -23.90 19.17
C THR A 135 -16.98 -22.95 19.21
N ILE A 136 -16.04 -23.15 20.14
CA ILE A 136 -14.82 -22.33 20.25
C ILE A 136 -13.95 -22.45 18.99
N PHE A 137 -13.60 -23.68 18.60
CA PHE A 137 -12.72 -23.90 17.46
C PHE A 137 -13.40 -23.57 16.13
N LEU A 138 -14.73 -23.73 16.02
CA LEU A 138 -15.49 -23.29 14.85
C LEU A 138 -15.37 -21.77 14.66
N SER A 139 -15.50 -21.03 15.76
CA SER A 139 -15.37 -19.58 15.72
C SER A 139 -13.98 -19.10 15.35
N LEU A 140 -12.94 -19.71 15.92
CA LEU A 140 -11.56 -19.42 15.57
C LEU A 140 -11.26 -19.76 14.09
N ALA A 141 -11.73 -20.91 13.60
CA ALA A 141 -11.63 -21.28 12.20
C ALA A 141 -12.34 -20.26 11.28
N GLY A 142 -13.51 -19.77 11.71
CA GLY A 142 -14.30 -18.80 10.98
C GLY A 142 -13.60 -17.44 10.83
N ILE A 143 -13.12 -16.85 11.92
CA ILE A 143 -12.44 -15.54 11.87
C ILE A 143 -11.09 -15.62 11.15
N CYS A 144 -10.32 -16.70 11.34
CA CYS A 144 -9.08 -16.93 10.60
C CYS A 144 -9.34 -17.03 9.09
N THR A 145 -10.38 -17.78 8.70
CA THR A 145 -10.82 -17.89 7.31
C THR A 145 -11.21 -16.53 6.74
N LEU A 146 -12.01 -15.75 7.48
CA LEU A 146 -12.48 -14.45 7.04
C LEU A 146 -11.33 -13.46 6.80
N LEU A 147 -10.45 -13.26 7.77
CA LEU A 147 -9.37 -12.27 7.68
C LEU A 147 -8.33 -12.66 6.61
N SER A 148 -8.05 -13.96 6.45
CA SER A 148 -7.19 -14.45 5.36
C SER A 148 -7.76 -14.13 3.97
N SER A 149 -9.10 -14.17 3.81
CA SER A 149 -9.78 -13.87 2.56
C SER A 149 -9.75 -12.39 2.20
N PHE A 150 -9.84 -11.49 3.19
CA PHE A 150 -9.80 -10.04 2.93
C PHE A 150 -8.45 -9.56 2.37
N SER A 151 -7.34 -10.17 2.76
CA SER A 151 -6.02 -9.85 2.19
C SER A 151 -5.96 -10.09 0.68
N ILE A 152 -6.81 -10.98 0.17
CA ILE A 152 -6.86 -11.33 -1.26
C ILE A 152 -7.63 -10.27 -2.06
N SER A 153 -8.51 -9.49 -1.42
CA SER A 153 -9.18 -8.35 -2.06
C SER A 153 -8.19 -7.32 -2.63
N ALA A 154 -6.98 -7.23 -2.05
CA ALA A 154 -5.91 -6.37 -2.53
C ALA A 154 -5.42 -6.76 -3.94
N ASN A 155 -5.63 -8.00 -4.37
CA ASN A 155 -5.26 -8.48 -5.72
C ASN A 155 -6.18 -7.94 -6.82
N PHE A 156 -7.30 -7.33 -6.45
CA PHE A 156 -8.35 -6.83 -7.35
C PHE A 156 -8.50 -5.32 -7.22
N SER A 157 -7.45 -4.53 -7.50
CA SER A 157 -7.43 -3.07 -7.29
C SER A 157 -8.64 -2.32 -7.87
N GLN A 158 -9.02 -2.60 -9.12
CA GLN A 158 -10.14 -1.94 -9.80
C GLN A 158 -11.52 -2.30 -9.22
N HIS A 159 -11.71 -3.54 -8.77
CA HIS A 159 -12.99 -4.07 -8.26
C HIS A 159 -12.91 -4.44 -6.78
N ARG A 160 -12.05 -3.74 -6.03
CA ARG A 160 -11.75 -4.09 -4.64
C ARG A 160 -12.98 -4.00 -3.77
N GLY A 161 -13.84 -3.00 -4.01
CA GLY A 161 -15.10 -2.80 -3.28
C GLY A 161 -16.07 -3.96 -3.49
N LEU A 162 -16.26 -4.37 -4.74
CA LEU A 162 -17.06 -5.53 -5.10
C LEU A 162 -16.54 -6.82 -4.47
N VAL A 163 -15.24 -7.09 -4.57
CA VAL A 163 -14.65 -8.30 -3.99
C VAL A 163 -14.78 -8.31 -2.46
N THR A 164 -14.53 -7.18 -1.79
CA THR A 164 -14.75 -7.08 -0.33
C THR A 164 -16.20 -7.35 0.04
N ALA A 165 -17.16 -6.76 -0.69
CA ALA A 165 -18.58 -6.96 -0.42
C ALA A 165 -19.00 -8.42 -0.60
N LEU A 166 -18.52 -9.10 -1.66
CA LEU A 166 -18.81 -10.51 -1.90
C LEU A 166 -18.27 -11.43 -0.78
N ILE A 167 -17.07 -11.14 -0.25
CA ILE A 167 -16.52 -11.88 0.89
C ILE A 167 -17.39 -11.69 2.13
N SER A 168 -17.82 -10.46 2.42
CA SER A 168 -18.76 -10.17 3.51
C SER A 168 -20.09 -10.91 3.31
N GLY A 169 -20.61 -10.92 2.08
CA GLY A 169 -21.83 -11.63 1.73
C GLY A 169 -21.71 -13.13 1.98
N ALA A 170 -20.60 -13.75 1.54
CA ALA A 170 -20.32 -15.16 1.78
C ALA A 170 -20.28 -15.49 3.28
N GLN A 171 -19.62 -14.65 4.09
CA GLN A 171 -19.61 -14.77 5.55
C GLN A 171 -21.03 -14.71 6.13
N LEU A 172 -21.85 -13.76 5.72
CA LEU A 172 -23.21 -13.60 6.25
C LEU A 172 -24.15 -14.74 5.87
N THR A 173 -23.92 -15.35 4.70
CA THR A 173 -24.74 -16.48 4.22
C THR A 173 -24.32 -17.82 4.83
N SER A 174 -23.10 -17.95 5.34
CA SER A 174 -22.62 -19.20 5.93
C SER A 174 -23.48 -19.75 7.07
N SER A 175 -24.20 -18.89 7.81
CA SER A 175 -25.10 -19.32 8.88
C SER A 175 -26.29 -20.18 8.39
N ILE A 176 -26.58 -20.21 7.08
CA ILE A 176 -27.66 -21.02 6.51
C ILE A 176 -27.41 -22.53 6.68
N TRP A 177 -26.14 -22.95 6.74
CA TRP A 177 -25.78 -24.36 6.77
C TRP A 177 -26.34 -25.09 7.99
N TYR A 178 -26.34 -24.47 9.16
CA TYR A 178 -26.94 -25.08 10.36
C TYR A 178 -28.47 -25.22 10.27
N ALA A 179 -29.15 -24.32 9.56
CA ALA A 179 -30.57 -24.51 9.28
C ALA A 179 -30.80 -25.69 8.34
N ILE A 180 -29.92 -25.89 7.35
CA ILE A 180 -29.95 -27.07 6.47
C ILE A 180 -29.65 -28.34 7.27
N PHE A 181 -28.66 -28.32 8.17
CA PHE A 181 -28.32 -29.47 9.02
C PHE A 181 -29.47 -29.86 9.93
N GLN A 182 -30.12 -28.86 10.54
CA GLN A 182 -31.33 -29.07 11.34
C GLN A 182 -32.38 -29.84 10.53
N LEU A 183 -32.66 -29.43 9.28
CA LEU A 183 -33.63 -30.09 8.41
C LEU A 183 -33.22 -31.53 8.04
N LEU A 184 -31.93 -31.77 7.77
CA LEU A 184 -31.42 -33.10 7.44
C LEU A 184 -31.51 -34.07 8.63
N ILE A 185 -31.22 -33.58 9.84
CA ILE A 185 -31.31 -34.35 11.09
C ILE A 185 -32.78 -34.59 11.46
N GLU A 186 -33.63 -33.58 11.34
CA GLU A 186 -35.07 -33.67 11.64
C GLU A 186 -35.75 -34.72 10.74
N LYS A 187 -35.37 -34.78 9.46
CA LYS A 187 -35.83 -35.79 8.49
C LYS A 187 -35.13 -37.15 8.61
N GLN A 188 -34.24 -37.32 9.60
CA GLN A 188 -33.46 -38.54 9.82
C GLN A 188 -32.64 -38.99 8.60
N LEU A 189 -32.27 -38.07 7.71
CA LEU A 189 -31.46 -38.37 6.52
C LEU A 189 -29.99 -38.57 6.89
N ILE A 190 -29.49 -37.84 7.89
CA ILE A 190 -28.09 -37.87 8.33
C ILE A 190 -28.06 -37.71 9.87
N SER A 191 -27.18 -38.46 10.55
CA SER A 191 -26.92 -38.29 12.00
C SER A 191 -25.96 -37.14 12.28
N LEU A 192 -25.99 -36.59 13.50
CA LEU A 192 -25.09 -35.52 13.92
C LEU A 192 -23.59 -35.88 13.76
N SER A 193 -23.21 -37.12 14.04
CA SER A 193 -21.83 -37.59 13.89
C SER A 193 -21.40 -37.71 12.43
N THR A 194 -22.25 -38.29 11.57
CA THR A 194 -21.97 -38.41 10.13
C THR A 194 -21.85 -37.03 9.48
N LEU A 195 -22.74 -36.10 9.83
CA LEU A 195 -22.65 -34.70 9.41
C LEU A 195 -21.29 -34.11 9.77
N ALA A 196 -20.85 -34.31 11.00
CA ALA A 196 -19.61 -33.75 11.51
C ALA A 196 -18.38 -34.30 10.77
N PHE A 197 -18.34 -35.60 10.47
CA PHE A 197 -17.25 -36.18 9.67
C PHE A 197 -17.25 -35.69 8.21
N ILE A 198 -18.43 -35.50 7.60
CA ILE A 198 -18.54 -34.91 6.25
C ILE A 198 -17.96 -33.49 6.27
N TRP A 199 -18.33 -32.66 7.25
CA TRP A 199 -17.81 -31.29 7.33
C TRP A 199 -16.33 -31.22 7.72
N ALA A 200 -15.83 -32.18 8.50
CA ALA A 200 -14.40 -32.32 8.76
C ALA A 200 -13.62 -32.60 7.47
N SER A 201 -14.17 -33.40 6.53
CA SER A 201 -13.51 -33.71 5.26
C SER A 201 -13.30 -32.48 4.36
N LEU A 202 -14.09 -31.42 4.53
CA LEU A 202 -13.92 -30.15 3.80
C LEU A 202 -12.55 -29.51 4.09
N ALA A 203 -11.89 -29.85 5.21
CA ALA A 203 -10.52 -29.42 5.49
C ALA A 203 -9.52 -29.83 4.40
N ILE A 204 -9.74 -30.97 3.73
CA ILE A 204 -8.89 -31.45 2.62
C ILE A 204 -9.04 -30.51 1.42
N LEU A 205 -10.28 -30.12 1.12
CA LEU A 205 -10.59 -29.17 0.06
C LEU A 205 -10.00 -27.78 0.35
N MET A 206 -10.09 -27.33 1.60
CA MET A 206 -9.48 -26.08 2.07
C MET A 206 -7.95 -26.12 2.05
N PHE A 207 -7.35 -27.28 2.29
CA PHE A 207 -5.90 -27.45 2.20
C PHE A 207 -5.43 -27.37 0.74
N GLY A 208 -6.13 -28.08 -0.16
CA GLY A 208 -5.81 -28.08 -1.59
C GLY A 208 -5.85 -26.67 -2.17
N SER A 209 -6.87 -25.89 -1.85
CA SER A 209 -7.00 -24.50 -2.31
C SER A 209 -6.01 -23.55 -1.68
N ALA A 210 -5.67 -23.71 -0.40
CA ALA A 210 -4.66 -22.90 0.26
C ALA A 210 -3.30 -23.07 -0.41
N MET A 211 -3.02 -24.27 -0.94
CA MET A 211 -1.81 -24.55 -1.71
C MET A 211 -1.89 -24.08 -3.16
N LEU A 212 -3.04 -24.23 -3.82
CA LEU A 212 -3.19 -23.95 -5.26
C LEU A 212 -3.43 -22.47 -5.59
N PHE A 213 -4.20 -21.75 -4.78
CA PHE A 213 -4.75 -20.43 -5.16
C PHE A 213 -4.22 -19.24 -4.36
N LEU A 214 -3.63 -19.46 -3.18
CA LEU A 214 -2.93 -18.40 -2.45
C LEU A 214 -1.50 -18.22 -3.02
N ASP A 215 -0.82 -17.09 -2.83
CA ASP A 215 0.49 -16.77 -3.46
C ASP A 215 1.68 -17.08 -2.51
N TRP A 216 2.74 -17.79 -2.96
CA TRP A 216 3.83 -18.39 -2.12
C TRP A 216 4.80 -17.42 -1.45
N ARG A 217 4.53 -16.12 -1.52
CA ARG A 217 5.46 -15.08 -1.08
C ARG A 217 5.53 -14.91 0.44
N PHE A 218 4.58 -15.48 1.19
CA PHE A 218 4.54 -15.44 2.65
C PHE A 218 4.85 -16.81 3.22
N THR A 219 6.08 -17.00 3.70
CA THR A 219 6.56 -18.19 4.38
C THR A 219 5.89 -18.32 5.74
N CYS A 220 5.06 -19.35 5.90
CA CYS A 220 4.51 -19.75 7.18
C CYS A 220 5.48 -20.70 7.87
N MET A 221 5.86 -20.38 9.11
CA MET A 221 6.88 -21.08 9.90
C MET A 221 8.28 -21.01 9.31
N ASN A 222 9.24 -20.73 10.18
CA ASN A 222 10.68 -20.71 9.90
C ASN A 222 11.23 -22.15 9.69
N LEU A 223 10.50 -22.99 8.96
CA LEU A 223 10.98 -24.28 8.51
C LEU A 223 11.84 -24.03 7.28
N THR A 224 13.14 -23.90 7.52
CA THR A 224 14.19 -23.90 6.50
C THR A 224 14.22 -25.26 5.81
N LEU A 225 13.27 -25.50 4.90
CA LEU A 225 13.52 -26.41 3.79
C LEU A 225 14.46 -25.66 2.86
N LYS A 226 15.75 -26.03 2.94
CA LYS A 226 16.79 -25.72 1.94
C LYS A 226 16.36 -26.27 0.57
N SER A 227 15.40 -25.63 -0.06
CA SER A 227 15.35 -25.51 -1.50
C SER A 227 16.32 -24.39 -1.85
N LYS A 228 17.22 -24.63 -2.82
CA LYS A 228 18.21 -23.67 -3.31
C LYS A 228 17.54 -22.35 -3.71
N SER A 229 17.37 -21.42 -2.78
CA SER A 229 17.14 -20.02 -3.06
C SER A 229 17.83 -19.18 -1.98
N THR A 230 18.58 -18.21 -2.46
CA THR A 230 19.48 -17.33 -1.70
C THR A 230 18.69 -16.40 -0.78
N THR A 231 18.90 -16.54 0.53
CA THR A 231 18.34 -15.70 1.58
C THR A 231 19.01 -14.33 1.62
N ILE A 232 18.21 -13.25 1.68
CA ILE A 232 18.61 -11.86 1.95
C ILE A 232 18.00 -11.46 3.29
N GLU A 233 18.81 -10.98 4.23
CA GLU A 233 18.35 -10.36 5.48
C GLU A 233 17.76 -8.97 5.21
N VAL A 234 16.54 -8.72 5.69
CA VAL A 234 15.86 -7.42 5.63
C VAL A 234 15.93 -6.78 7.02
N LYS A 235 16.47 -5.57 7.09
CA LYS A 235 16.40 -4.72 8.29
C LYS A 235 14.94 -4.29 8.47
N THR A 236 14.23 -4.90 9.42
CA THR A 236 12.86 -4.56 9.81
C THR A 236 12.83 -3.15 10.38
N ILE A 237 12.32 -2.18 9.62
CA ILE A 237 11.69 -0.98 10.20
C ILE A 237 10.55 -1.49 11.08
N THR A 238 10.49 -1.08 12.33
CA THR A 238 9.53 -1.51 13.33
C THR A 238 8.09 -1.23 12.85
N THR A 239 7.43 -2.27 12.32
CA THR A 239 6.02 -2.27 11.84
C THR A 239 5.03 -1.72 12.86
N HIS A 240 5.39 -1.78 14.15
CA HIS A 240 4.61 -1.26 15.26
C HIS A 240 4.48 0.26 15.27
N ASP A 241 5.51 1.03 14.90
CA ASP A 241 5.47 2.49 15.01
C ASP A 241 4.51 3.13 13.99
N THR A 242 4.33 2.50 12.83
CA THR A 242 3.39 2.94 11.78
C THR A 242 1.94 2.61 12.11
N LEU A 243 1.63 1.44 12.69
CA LEU A 243 0.26 1.08 13.06
C LEU A 243 -0.24 1.98 14.20
N ILE A 244 0.59 2.23 15.21
CA ILE A 244 0.25 3.10 16.35
C ILE A 244 -0.08 4.53 15.87
N GLN A 245 0.59 5.03 14.83
CA GLN A 245 0.25 6.34 14.24
C GLN A 245 -1.15 6.35 13.61
N TYR A 246 -1.59 5.27 12.96
CA TYR A 246 -2.96 5.16 12.46
C TYR A 246 -3.99 5.04 13.57
N LEU A 247 -3.67 4.30 14.64
CA LEU A 247 -4.55 4.14 15.82
C LEU A 247 -4.73 5.43 16.61
N LYS A 248 -3.75 6.34 16.57
CA LYS A 248 -3.84 7.67 17.17
C LYS A 248 -4.70 8.64 16.33
N ASN A 249 -5.14 8.24 15.14
CA ASN A 249 -5.98 9.09 14.31
C ASN A 249 -7.41 9.16 14.90
N PRO A 250 -7.88 10.34 15.34
CA PRO A 250 -9.22 10.47 15.91
C PRO A 250 -10.32 10.03 14.95
N LEU A 251 -10.09 10.14 13.63
CA LEU A 251 -11.03 9.65 12.62
C LEU A 251 -11.18 8.12 12.66
N PHE A 252 -10.06 7.40 12.80
CA PHE A 252 -10.10 5.94 12.88
C PHE A 252 -10.84 5.49 14.14
N ILE A 253 -10.61 6.16 15.27
CA ILE A 253 -11.29 5.88 16.53
C ILE A 253 -12.80 6.11 16.40
N VAL A 254 -13.22 7.27 15.86
CA VAL A 254 -14.63 7.61 15.69
C VAL A 254 -15.33 6.64 14.72
N VAL A 255 -14.71 6.34 13.58
CA VAL A 255 -15.26 5.37 12.61
C VAL A 255 -15.34 3.98 13.22
N THR A 256 -14.31 3.53 13.94
CA THR A 256 -14.31 2.21 14.58
C THR A 256 -15.38 2.12 15.66
N LEU A 257 -15.55 3.15 16.50
CA LEU A 257 -16.61 3.23 17.50
C LEU A 257 -18.00 3.27 16.87
N PHE A 258 -18.19 4.09 15.84
CA PHE A 258 -19.44 4.17 15.06
C PHE A 258 -19.83 2.81 14.47
N LEU A 259 -18.88 2.16 13.79
CA LEU A 259 -19.09 0.86 13.16
C LEU A 259 -19.34 -0.24 14.20
N SER A 260 -18.64 -0.18 15.34
CA SER A 260 -18.85 -1.10 16.46
C SER A 260 -20.24 -0.92 17.08
N CYS A 261 -20.72 0.32 17.20
CA CYS A 261 -22.07 0.62 17.68
C CYS A 261 -23.16 0.14 16.71
N LEU A 262 -22.97 0.28 15.40
CA LEU A 262 -23.93 -0.24 14.42
C LEU A 262 -23.92 -1.78 14.37
N LEU A 263 -22.76 -2.42 14.56
CA LEU A 263 -22.67 -3.89 14.65
C LEU A 263 -23.45 -4.45 15.85
N LEU A 264 -23.67 -3.66 16.91
CA LEU A 264 -24.54 -4.04 18.04
C LEU A 264 -25.96 -4.37 17.59
N THR A 265 -26.54 -3.60 16.66
CA THR A 265 -27.91 -3.85 16.18
C THR A 265 -28.05 -5.23 15.54
N ILE A 266 -26.98 -5.75 14.93
CA ILE A 266 -26.96 -7.02 14.22
C ILE A 266 -26.67 -8.20 15.17
N SER A 267 -25.76 -8.01 16.14
CA SER A 267 -25.38 -9.05 17.09
C SER A 267 -26.38 -9.22 18.23
N TYR A 268 -27.09 -8.16 18.61
CA TYR A 268 -28.09 -8.14 19.69
C TYR A 268 -29.40 -8.85 19.30
N LEU A 269 -29.86 -8.62 18.07
CA LEU A 269 -31.17 -9.11 17.63
C LEU A 269 -31.29 -10.65 17.73
N PRO A 270 -30.39 -11.51 17.22
CA PRO A 270 -30.54 -12.98 17.32
C PRO A 270 -30.68 -13.51 18.74
N VAL A 271 -29.99 -12.91 19.71
CA VAL A 271 -29.97 -13.37 21.11
C VAL A 271 -31.29 -13.05 21.81
N VAL A 272 -31.85 -11.87 21.54
CA VAL A 272 -33.13 -11.45 22.11
C VAL A 272 -34.31 -11.96 21.27
N TRP A 273 -34.07 -12.30 20.00
CA TRP A 273 -35.07 -12.72 19.02
C TRP A 273 -35.92 -13.87 19.53
N PHE A 274 -35.29 -14.94 20.01
CA PHE A 274 -36.01 -16.13 20.49
C PHE A 274 -36.89 -15.81 21.71
N LYS A 275 -36.36 -15.09 22.71
CA LYS A 275 -37.13 -14.69 23.91
C LYS A 275 -38.29 -13.76 23.57
N TRP A 276 -38.07 -12.84 22.63
CA TRP A 276 -39.09 -11.92 22.15
C TRP A 276 -40.18 -12.64 21.34
N LEU A 277 -39.82 -13.58 20.46
CA LEU A 277 -40.76 -14.40 19.71
C LEU A 277 -41.60 -15.31 20.60
N MET A 278 -40.98 -15.94 21.60
CA MET A 278 -41.70 -16.71 22.61
C MET A 278 -42.73 -15.84 23.32
N HIS A 279 -42.40 -14.58 23.64
CA HIS A 279 -43.35 -13.65 24.22
C HIS A 279 -44.50 -13.27 23.27
N VAL A 280 -44.19 -12.90 22.01
CA VAL A 280 -45.19 -12.48 21.00
C VAL A 280 -46.09 -13.63 20.56
N THR A 281 -45.58 -14.87 20.57
CA THR A 281 -46.34 -16.07 20.18
C THR A 281 -47.04 -16.77 21.35
N GLY A 282 -47.01 -16.18 22.56
CA GLY A 282 -47.65 -16.75 23.73
C GLY A 282 -47.06 -18.09 24.18
N ASN A 283 -45.73 -18.23 24.13
CA ASN A 283 -44.96 -19.44 24.42
C ASN A 283 -45.29 -20.65 23.53
N ASN A 284 -45.89 -20.44 22.36
CA ASN A 284 -46.10 -21.51 21.40
C ASN A 284 -44.78 -21.89 20.72
N THR A 285 -44.24 -23.04 21.10
CA THR A 285 -42.95 -23.55 20.61
C THR A 285 -42.98 -23.89 19.11
N GLN A 286 -44.10 -24.37 18.58
CA GLN A 286 -44.23 -24.68 17.14
C GLN A 286 -44.22 -23.40 16.30
N LEU A 287 -44.97 -22.39 16.73
CA LEU A 287 -45.03 -21.10 16.06
C LEU A 287 -43.69 -20.36 16.16
N THR A 288 -43.07 -20.39 17.34
CA THR A 288 -41.71 -19.85 17.55
C THR A 288 -40.71 -20.52 16.62
N ASN A 289 -40.68 -21.84 16.56
CA ASN A 289 -39.78 -22.58 15.67
C ASN A 289 -40.02 -22.25 14.18
N HIS A 290 -41.28 -22.04 13.77
CA HIS A 290 -41.61 -21.60 12.41
C HIS A 290 -40.97 -20.25 12.08
N TYR A 291 -41.13 -19.24 12.93
CA TYR A 291 -40.53 -17.91 12.72
C TYR A 291 -39.02 -17.86 12.95
N THR A 292 -38.46 -18.73 13.79
CA THR A 292 -37.00 -18.92 13.91
C THR A 292 -36.42 -19.47 12.61
N ARG A 293 -37.13 -20.35 11.89
CA ARG A 293 -36.70 -20.78 10.54
C ARG A 293 -36.71 -19.62 9.54
N TRP A 294 -37.69 -18.71 9.62
CA TRP A 294 -37.72 -17.49 8.82
C TRP A 294 -36.56 -16.54 9.15
N TYR A 295 -36.18 -16.43 10.42
CA TYR A 295 -34.99 -15.66 10.81
C TYR A 295 -33.71 -16.19 10.16
N ASN A 296 -33.57 -17.51 10.05
CA ASN A 296 -32.42 -18.11 9.37
C ASN A 296 -32.36 -17.79 7.86
N MET A 297 -33.48 -17.44 7.23
CA MET A 297 -33.49 -16.98 5.83
C MET A 297 -32.83 -15.60 5.64
N ILE A 298 -32.61 -14.84 6.72
CA ILE A 298 -31.79 -13.61 6.67
C ILE A 298 -30.39 -13.92 6.14
N ALA A 299 -29.87 -15.14 6.32
CA ALA A 299 -28.58 -15.54 5.77
C ALA A 299 -28.50 -15.36 4.24
N ILE A 300 -29.62 -15.49 3.52
CA ILE A 300 -29.68 -15.32 2.06
C ILE A 300 -29.39 -13.87 1.65
N SER A 301 -29.56 -12.91 2.56
CA SER A 301 -29.25 -11.49 2.31
C SER A 301 -27.81 -11.26 1.89
N GLY A 302 -26.88 -12.10 2.33
CA GLY A 302 -25.48 -12.03 1.93
C GLY A 302 -25.29 -12.27 0.43
N ILE A 303 -26.03 -13.20 -0.18
CA ILE A 303 -25.95 -13.48 -1.63
C ILE A 303 -26.68 -12.41 -2.45
N LEU A 304 -27.85 -11.95 -1.99
CA LEU A 304 -28.69 -11.03 -2.76
C LEU A 304 -28.19 -9.58 -2.70
N VAL A 305 -27.82 -9.11 -1.51
CA VAL A 305 -27.55 -7.69 -1.26
C VAL A 305 -26.07 -7.35 -1.42
N ALA A 306 -25.15 -8.29 -1.18
CA ALA A 306 -23.72 -8.01 -1.29
C ALA A 306 -23.25 -7.62 -2.71
N PRO A 307 -23.72 -8.27 -3.80
CA PRO A 307 -23.38 -7.83 -5.16
C PRO A 307 -23.86 -6.40 -5.44
N ILE A 308 -25.06 -6.04 -4.96
CA ILE A 308 -25.62 -4.70 -5.09
C ILE A 308 -24.76 -3.69 -4.34
N CYS A 309 -24.35 -4.00 -3.10
CA CYS A 309 -23.44 -3.16 -2.32
C CYS A 309 -22.11 -2.96 -3.06
N GLY A 310 -21.52 -4.04 -3.56
CA GLY A 310 -20.28 -4.02 -4.32
C GLY A 310 -20.37 -3.16 -5.58
N PHE A 311 -21.47 -3.29 -6.32
CA PHE A 311 -21.74 -2.48 -7.50
C PHE A 311 -21.88 -0.99 -7.16
N ILE A 312 -22.62 -0.64 -6.09
CA ILE A 312 -22.74 0.75 -5.61
C ILE A 312 -21.36 1.32 -5.26
N ILE A 313 -20.53 0.57 -4.53
CA ILE A 313 -19.19 1.02 -4.12
C ILE A 313 -18.32 1.33 -5.34
N ASP A 314 -18.28 0.43 -6.31
CA ASP A 314 -17.40 0.58 -7.49
C ASP A 314 -18.06 1.37 -8.65
N PHE A 315 -19.33 1.82 -8.51
CA PHE A 315 -20.06 2.57 -9.54
C PHE A 315 -19.35 3.86 -9.93
N LYS A 316 -18.90 3.97 -11.19
CA LYS A 316 -18.14 5.12 -11.71
C LYS A 316 -16.88 5.45 -10.88
N SER A 317 -16.35 4.49 -10.12
CA SER A 317 -15.19 4.70 -9.23
C SER A 317 -13.89 5.00 -9.99
N ASP A 318 -13.82 4.67 -11.29
CA ASP A 318 -12.73 5.07 -12.20
C ASP A 318 -12.55 6.61 -12.29
N ARG A 319 -13.55 7.40 -11.87
CA ARG A 319 -13.50 8.87 -11.82
C ARG A 319 -12.66 9.42 -10.65
N GLY A 320 -12.15 8.56 -9.78
CA GLY A 320 -11.20 8.92 -8.71
C GLY A 320 -11.72 8.70 -7.29
N TYR A 321 -10.82 8.85 -6.32
CA TYR A 321 -11.03 8.56 -4.90
C TYR A 321 -12.25 9.27 -4.28
N LYS A 322 -12.51 10.52 -4.67
CA LYS A 322 -13.66 11.30 -4.18
C LYS A 322 -15.01 10.63 -4.51
N GLN A 323 -15.14 10.07 -5.71
CA GLN A 323 -16.37 9.38 -6.12
C GLN A 323 -16.57 8.07 -5.34
N LYS A 324 -15.49 7.32 -5.10
CA LYS A 324 -15.54 6.07 -4.33
C LYS A 324 -15.97 6.31 -2.88
N MET A 325 -15.42 7.35 -2.25
CA MET A 325 -15.81 7.77 -0.90
C MET A 325 -17.27 8.24 -0.85
N PHE A 326 -17.73 9.00 -1.84
CA PHE A 326 -19.13 9.41 -1.94
C PHE A 326 -20.10 8.21 -2.03
N ASN A 327 -19.77 7.21 -2.84
CA ASN A 327 -20.57 5.99 -2.97
C ASN A 327 -20.65 5.20 -1.65
N ILE A 328 -19.54 5.09 -0.92
CA ILE A 328 -19.50 4.42 0.39
C ILE A 328 -20.37 5.19 1.40
N SER A 329 -20.33 6.52 1.39
CA SER A 329 -21.17 7.35 2.26
C SER A 329 -22.67 7.16 1.98
N ILE A 330 -23.07 6.99 0.72
CA ILE A 330 -24.48 6.65 0.38
C ILE A 330 -24.89 5.33 1.02
N LEU A 331 -24.05 4.29 0.90
CA LEU A 331 -24.32 2.96 1.45
C LEU A 331 -24.47 3.00 2.98
N GLN A 332 -23.60 3.75 3.66
CA GLN A 332 -23.67 3.94 5.11
C GLN A 332 -24.91 4.75 5.55
N THR A 333 -25.31 5.75 4.76
CA THR A 333 -26.52 6.53 5.03
C THR A 333 -27.78 5.66 4.92
N LEU A 334 -27.89 4.84 3.88
CA LEU A 334 -29.00 3.89 3.73
C LEU A 334 -29.05 2.88 4.87
N THR A 335 -27.88 2.41 5.32
CA THR A 335 -27.76 1.51 6.47
C THR A 335 -28.23 2.17 7.76
N TRP A 336 -27.89 3.44 7.96
CA TRP A 336 -28.33 4.23 9.11
C TRP A 336 -29.86 4.38 9.12
N ILE A 337 -30.47 4.75 7.98
CA ILE A 337 -31.93 4.84 7.84
C ILE A 337 -32.60 3.49 8.18
N GLY A 338 -32.07 2.39 7.65
CA GLY A 338 -32.57 1.05 7.95
C GLY A 338 -32.46 0.69 9.43
N SER A 339 -31.37 1.09 10.10
CA SER A 339 -31.18 0.84 11.53
C SER A 339 -32.15 1.64 12.41
N VAL A 340 -32.43 2.90 12.05
CA VAL A 340 -33.46 3.72 12.70
C VAL A 340 -34.85 3.10 12.51
N ALA A 341 -35.19 2.70 11.28
CA ALA A 341 -36.46 2.06 10.98
C ALA A 341 -36.62 0.75 11.75
N LEU A 342 -35.56 -0.06 11.85
CA LEU A 342 -35.55 -1.29 12.65
C LEU A 342 -35.84 -0.99 14.13
N CYS A 343 -35.23 0.04 14.71
CA CYS A 343 -35.49 0.42 16.10
C CYS A 343 -36.96 0.80 16.31
N ILE A 344 -37.56 1.58 15.41
CA ILE A 344 -38.96 2.00 15.48
C ILE A 344 -39.90 0.80 15.38
N VAL A 345 -39.68 -0.09 14.41
CA VAL A 345 -40.50 -1.30 14.23
C VAL A 345 -40.37 -2.22 15.44
N CYS A 346 -39.15 -2.33 15.98
CA CYS A 346 -38.85 -3.00 17.24
C CYS A 346 -39.27 -2.20 18.50
N MET A 347 -40.25 -1.30 18.42
CA MET A 347 -40.98 -0.82 19.61
C MET A 347 -42.38 -1.42 19.71
N PHE A 348 -42.87 -2.06 18.62
CA PHE A 348 -44.20 -2.63 18.54
C PHE A 348 -44.17 -4.15 18.75
N PRO A 349 -44.75 -4.70 19.83
CA PRO A 349 -44.77 -6.14 20.10
C PRO A 349 -45.87 -6.83 19.26
N SER A 350 -45.65 -6.92 17.95
CA SER A 350 -46.58 -7.55 16.99
C SER A 350 -45.83 -8.51 16.07
N ILE A 351 -46.50 -9.58 15.67
CA ILE A 351 -45.94 -10.56 14.73
C ILE A 351 -45.74 -9.97 13.33
N TYR A 352 -46.58 -9.00 12.94
CA TYR A 352 -46.40 -8.25 11.69
C TYR A 352 -45.16 -7.33 11.76
N ALA A 353 -44.92 -6.73 12.93
CA ALA A 353 -43.70 -5.95 13.17
C ALA A 353 -42.45 -6.86 13.14
N ALA A 354 -42.54 -8.11 13.60
CA ALA A 354 -41.47 -9.10 13.46
C ALA A 354 -41.07 -9.30 11.99
N ILE A 355 -42.05 -9.49 11.10
CA ILE A 355 -41.81 -9.71 9.68
C ILE A 355 -41.18 -8.48 9.03
N ILE A 356 -41.68 -7.28 9.35
CA ILE A 356 -41.11 -6.03 8.83
C ILE A 356 -39.68 -5.83 9.33
N ALA A 357 -39.40 -6.13 10.61
CA ALA A 357 -38.06 -6.06 11.19
C ALA A 357 -37.08 -7.02 10.49
N LEU A 358 -37.52 -8.25 10.18
CA LEU A 358 -36.73 -9.22 9.40
C LEU A 358 -36.38 -8.66 8.02
N ILE A 359 -37.34 -8.08 7.30
CA ILE A 359 -37.12 -7.50 5.97
C ILE A 359 -36.11 -6.35 6.04
N ILE A 360 -36.25 -5.44 7.01
CA ILE A 360 -35.32 -4.33 7.19
C ILE A 360 -33.90 -4.87 7.49
N LEU A 361 -33.80 -5.89 8.34
CA LEU A 361 -32.52 -6.49 8.72
C LEU A 361 -31.81 -7.16 7.55
N ILE A 362 -32.54 -7.78 6.62
CA ILE A 362 -31.97 -8.39 5.39
C ILE A 362 -31.15 -7.35 4.63
N PHE A 363 -31.68 -6.14 4.43
CA PHE A 363 -30.97 -5.11 3.68
C PHE A 363 -29.91 -4.40 4.54
N SER A 364 -30.25 -3.96 5.74
CA SER A 364 -29.34 -3.16 6.57
C SER A 364 -28.11 -3.93 7.04
N ARG A 365 -28.25 -5.23 7.34
CA ARG A 365 -27.14 -6.08 7.83
C ARG A 365 -26.01 -6.20 6.81
N THR A 366 -26.34 -6.54 5.58
CA THR A 366 -25.34 -6.73 4.52
C THR A 366 -24.70 -5.41 4.13
N MET A 367 -25.49 -4.33 4.03
CA MET A 367 -24.99 -2.99 3.71
C MET A 367 -24.05 -2.47 4.80
N LEU A 368 -24.36 -2.73 6.08
CA LEU A 368 -23.48 -2.34 7.18
C LEU A 368 -22.13 -3.03 7.06
N VAL A 369 -22.10 -4.35 7.04
CA VAL A 369 -20.84 -5.11 7.10
C VAL A 369 -20.01 -4.84 5.84
N ALA A 370 -20.61 -4.89 4.66
CA ALA A 370 -19.92 -4.63 3.40
C ALA A 370 -19.42 -3.18 3.31
N GLY A 371 -20.22 -2.19 3.69
CA GLY A 371 -19.85 -0.78 3.65
C GLY A 371 -18.74 -0.42 4.64
N SER A 372 -18.76 -1.02 5.83
CA SER A 372 -17.74 -0.84 6.87
C SER A 372 -16.38 -1.39 6.42
N GLN A 373 -16.37 -2.60 5.89
CA GLN A 373 -15.15 -3.27 5.43
C GLN A 373 -14.60 -2.62 4.17
N ALA A 374 -15.48 -2.19 3.25
CA ALA A 374 -15.08 -1.42 2.08
C ALA A 374 -14.43 -0.08 2.47
N LEU A 375 -15.00 0.64 3.45
CA LEU A 375 -14.42 1.88 3.96
C LEU A 375 -12.97 1.65 4.46
N ILE A 376 -12.76 0.64 5.31
CA ILE A 376 -11.43 0.31 5.82
C ILE A 376 -10.48 -0.08 4.69
N ALA A 377 -10.95 -0.89 3.73
CA ALA A 377 -10.15 -1.31 2.59
C ALA A 377 -9.80 -0.16 1.63
N THR A 378 -10.64 0.88 1.52
CA THR A 378 -10.39 2.03 0.65
C THR A 378 -9.56 3.13 1.31
N VAL A 379 -9.75 3.37 2.60
CA VAL A 379 -9.06 4.43 3.34
C VAL A 379 -7.66 3.96 3.75
N PHE A 380 -7.51 2.72 4.19
CA PHE A 380 -6.24 2.27 4.79
C PHE A 380 -5.40 1.39 3.84
N PRO A 381 -4.07 1.42 3.97
CA PRO A 381 -3.20 0.61 3.13
C PRO A 381 -3.44 -0.89 3.37
N PRO A 382 -3.32 -1.72 2.32
CA PRO A 382 -3.62 -3.16 2.39
C PRO A 382 -2.69 -3.95 3.33
N GLN A 383 -1.52 -3.40 3.68
CA GLN A 383 -0.52 -4.04 4.54
C GLN A 383 -0.96 -4.21 6.01
N PHE A 384 -1.95 -3.43 6.47
CA PHE A 384 -2.48 -3.51 7.84
C PHE A 384 -3.96 -3.91 7.86
N ILE A 385 -4.49 -4.44 6.75
CA ILE A 385 -5.92 -4.70 6.62
C ILE A 385 -6.40 -5.75 7.62
N GLY A 386 -5.58 -6.76 7.92
CA GLY A 386 -5.89 -7.78 8.92
C GLY A 386 -6.03 -7.18 10.31
N SER A 387 -5.05 -6.39 10.75
CA SER A 387 -5.04 -5.74 12.06
C SER A 387 -6.18 -4.73 12.20
N LEU A 388 -6.46 -3.92 11.18
CA LEU A 388 -7.52 -2.90 11.23
C LEU A 388 -8.92 -3.53 11.27
N LEU A 389 -9.17 -4.55 10.44
CA LEU A 389 -10.41 -5.32 10.51
C LEU A 389 -10.50 -6.08 11.83
N GLY A 390 -9.40 -6.64 12.31
CA GLY A 390 -9.31 -7.32 13.61
C GLY A 390 -9.70 -6.43 14.78
N ILE A 391 -9.22 -5.18 14.78
CA ILE A 391 -9.59 -4.17 15.79
C ILE A 391 -11.09 -3.88 15.73
N MET A 392 -11.64 -3.63 14.53
CA MET A 392 -13.07 -3.37 14.35
C MET A 392 -13.95 -4.51 14.88
N TRP A 393 -13.60 -5.76 14.59
CA TRP A 393 -14.34 -6.93 15.10
C TRP A 393 -14.17 -7.10 16.61
N THR A 394 -12.97 -6.85 17.14
CA THR A 394 -12.70 -6.96 18.58
C THR A 394 -13.49 -5.91 19.36
N THR A 395 -13.52 -4.66 18.90
CA THR A 395 -14.29 -3.59 19.53
C THR A 395 -15.79 -3.87 19.45
N ALA A 396 -16.30 -4.32 18.30
CA ALA A 396 -17.69 -4.75 18.17
C ALA A 396 -18.01 -5.92 19.11
N GLY A 397 -17.08 -6.86 19.27
CA GLY A 397 -17.19 -7.99 20.18
C GLY A 397 -17.27 -7.61 21.65
N ILE A 398 -16.39 -6.72 22.11
CA ILE A 398 -16.37 -6.22 23.50
C ILE A 398 -17.71 -5.55 23.84
N ILE A 399 -18.17 -4.64 22.98
CA ILE A 399 -19.42 -3.91 23.24
C ILE A 399 -20.63 -4.86 23.16
N SER A 400 -20.62 -5.82 22.22
CA SER A 400 -21.68 -6.83 22.10
C SER A 400 -21.73 -7.76 23.30
N PHE A 401 -20.58 -8.18 23.82
CA PHE A 401 -20.47 -9.04 25.01
C PHE A 401 -20.90 -8.31 26.29
N ALA A 402 -20.47 -7.06 26.49
CA ALA A 402 -20.93 -6.23 27.59
C ALA A 402 -22.46 -6.03 27.56
N THR A 403 -23.00 -5.77 26.36
CA THR A 403 -24.45 -5.69 26.14
C THR A 403 -25.16 -7.00 26.48
N TYR A 404 -24.62 -8.16 26.07
CA TYR A 404 -25.17 -9.48 26.40
C TYR A 404 -25.24 -9.73 27.91
N ALA A 405 -24.15 -9.43 28.63
CA ALA A 405 -24.09 -9.58 30.08
C ALA A 405 -25.18 -8.74 30.80
N LEU A 406 -25.41 -7.51 30.33
CA LEU A 406 -26.47 -6.65 30.86
C LEU A 406 -27.88 -7.19 30.60
N ILE A 407 -28.12 -7.86 29.46
CA ILE A 407 -29.41 -8.49 29.14
C ILE A 407 -29.68 -9.71 30.00
N LEU A 408 -28.66 -10.55 30.23
CA LEU A 408 -28.79 -11.73 31.09
C LEU A 408 -29.16 -11.36 32.53
N LEU A 409 -28.68 -10.21 33.01
CA LEU A 409 -28.98 -9.69 34.34
C LEU A 409 -30.39 -9.11 34.47
N ALA A 410 -31.06 -8.81 33.35
CA ALA A 410 -32.36 -8.17 33.37
C ALA A 410 -33.48 -9.22 33.39
N THR A 411 -34.40 -9.05 34.35
CA THR A 411 -35.38 -10.07 34.76
C THR A 411 -36.67 -10.08 33.93
N ASP A 412 -37.02 -8.99 33.23
CA ASP A 412 -38.27 -8.90 32.44
C ASP A 412 -37.98 -8.48 30.96
N PRO A 413 -38.26 -9.37 29.97
CA PRO A 413 -37.98 -9.15 28.55
C PRO A 413 -38.58 -7.85 27.97
N ARG A 414 -39.69 -7.38 28.54
CA ARG A 414 -40.45 -6.22 28.02
C ARG A 414 -39.73 -4.89 28.23
N TYR A 415 -39.02 -4.75 29.35
CA TYR A 415 -38.29 -3.52 29.68
C TYR A 415 -36.91 -3.47 29.05
N ILE A 416 -36.28 -4.64 28.86
CA ILE A 416 -35.00 -4.80 28.18
C ILE A 416 -35.11 -4.31 26.74
N TRP A 417 -36.11 -4.79 26.01
CA TRP A 417 -36.25 -4.50 24.59
C TRP A 417 -36.58 -3.03 24.31
N ARG A 418 -37.47 -2.42 25.11
CA ARG A 418 -37.83 -1.00 24.98
C ARG A 418 -36.70 -0.07 25.44
N GLY A 419 -36.04 -0.37 26.57
CA GLY A 419 -34.91 0.40 27.08
C GLY A 419 -33.71 0.38 26.13
N TRP A 420 -33.39 -0.79 25.57
CA TRP A 420 -32.31 -0.92 24.59
C TRP A 420 -32.66 -0.35 23.22
N ALA A 421 -33.91 -0.43 22.76
CA ALA A 421 -34.34 0.24 21.53
C ALA A 421 -34.17 1.77 21.65
N ILE A 422 -34.43 2.34 22.83
CA ILE A 422 -34.21 3.77 23.11
C ILE A 422 -32.71 4.10 23.16
N ILE A 423 -31.89 3.28 23.84
CA ILE A 423 -30.43 3.49 23.90
C ILE A 423 -29.82 3.36 22.50
N LEU A 424 -30.20 2.36 21.71
CA LEU A 424 -29.78 2.19 20.32
C LEU A 424 -30.26 3.33 19.44
N PHE A 425 -31.50 3.78 19.59
CA PHE A 425 -32.04 4.94 18.87
C PHE A 425 -31.23 6.21 19.17
N LEU A 426 -30.88 6.46 20.44
CA LEU A 426 -30.03 7.58 20.85
C LEU A 426 -28.59 7.45 20.30
N CYS A 427 -27.98 6.27 20.40
CA CYS A 427 -26.66 6.00 19.82
C CYS A 427 -26.65 6.19 18.30
N ILE A 428 -27.69 5.71 17.59
CA ILE A 428 -27.82 5.82 16.13
C ILE A 428 -28.03 7.29 15.74
N ILE A 429 -28.83 8.07 16.47
CA ILE A 429 -29.00 9.51 16.20
C ILE A 429 -27.69 10.29 16.43
N MET A 430 -26.98 10.03 17.53
CA MET A 430 -25.68 10.67 17.80
C MET A 430 -24.64 10.33 16.72
N SER A 431 -24.79 9.17 16.09
CA SER A 431 -23.90 8.66 15.05
C SER A 431 -24.16 9.30 13.66
N GLY A 432 -25.41 9.67 13.35
CA GLY A 432 -25.82 10.20 12.05
C GLY A 432 -25.28 11.59 11.71
N HIS A 433 -25.09 12.44 12.71
CA HIS A 433 -24.56 13.81 12.51
C HIS A 433 -23.06 13.85 12.19
N LEU A 434 -22.26 12.88 12.65
CA LEU A 434 -20.80 12.95 12.55
C LEU A 434 -20.26 12.54 11.17
N ILE A 435 -20.99 11.71 10.42
CA ILE A 435 -20.63 11.33 9.04
C ILE A 435 -20.97 12.47 8.05
N GLN A 436 -22.04 13.22 8.30
CA GLN A 436 -22.33 14.47 7.58
C GLN A 436 -21.26 15.55 7.84
N VAL A 437 -20.74 15.65 9.08
CA VAL A 437 -19.61 16.54 9.43
C VAL A 437 -18.32 16.14 8.70
N TRP A 438 -18.08 14.85 8.44
CA TRP A 438 -16.91 14.41 7.66
C TRP A 438 -17.04 14.70 6.15
N ILE A 439 -18.25 14.58 5.59
CA ILE A 439 -18.56 15.04 4.23
C ILE A 439 -18.34 16.56 4.10
N LEU A 440 -18.63 17.33 5.14
CA LEU A 440 -18.30 18.77 5.22
C LEU A 440 -16.80 19.04 5.42
N TYR A 441 -16.08 18.22 6.20
CA TYR A 441 -14.62 18.35 6.40
C TYR A 441 -13.82 18.03 5.13
N ALA A 442 -14.24 17.03 4.35
CA ALA A 442 -13.66 16.71 3.04
C ALA A 442 -13.92 17.81 1.98
N SER A 443 -14.89 18.70 2.23
CA SER A 443 -15.18 19.87 1.38
C SER A 443 -14.38 21.13 1.76
N SER A 444 -13.75 21.20 2.94
CA SER A 444 -13.05 22.41 3.44
C SER A 444 -11.51 22.41 3.32
N GLN A 445 -10.88 21.34 2.82
CA GLN A 445 -9.43 21.31 2.51
C GLN A 445 -9.09 22.09 1.23
N SER A 446 -9.50 23.37 1.19
CA SER A 446 -8.87 24.44 0.42
C SER A 446 -7.91 25.27 1.29
N SER A 447 -7.82 25.03 2.59
CA SER A 447 -6.78 25.59 3.48
C SER A 447 -6.85 24.87 4.83
N TRP A 448 -5.75 24.85 5.58
CA TRP A 448 -5.53 24.22 6.90
C TRP A 448 -4.82 22.86 6.89
N SER A 449 -3.51 22.97 7.12
CA SER A 449 -2.57 21.96 7.51
C SER A 449 -2.91 21.33 8.87
N ILE A 450 -3.62 20.20 8.83
CA ILE A 450 -3.43 19.13 9.82
C ILE A 450 -2.73 18.01 9.04
N ARG A 451 -1.40 17.98 9.13
CA ARG A 451 -0.59 16.88 8.58
C ARG A 451 -0.89 15.62 9.37
N ILE A 452 -1.83 14.83 8.89
CA ILE A 452 -1.72 13.38 9.06
C ILE A 452 -0.63 12.97 8.06
N PRO A 453 0.56 12.52 8.49
CA PRO A 453 1.53 11.98 7.56
C PRO A 453 0.85 10.78 6.87
N PHE A 454 1.08 10.55 5.58
CA PHE A 454 0.70 9.34 4.82
C PHE A 454 -0.50 9.37 3.85
N PHE A 455 -1.33 10.42 3.77
CA PHE A 455 -2.27 10.50 2.63
C PHE A 455 -1.68 11.31 1.47
N ASP A 456 -0.74 10.69 0.77
CA ASP A 456 -0.42 11.04 -0.62
C ASP A 456 -0.87 9.88 -1.52
N ASN A 457 -1.85 10.15 -2.38
CA ASN A 457 -2.61 9.17 -3.17
C ASN A 457 -1.72 8.32 -4.10
N SER A 458 -1.20 7.16 -3.64
CA SER A 458 -0.44 6.26 -4.53
C SER A 458 -0.20 4.82 -4.04
N HIS A 459 -1.24 4.05 -3.66
CA HIS A 459 -1.08 2.60 -3.44
C HIS A 459 -2.22 1.77 -4.03
N ASP A 460 -2.13 1.49 -5.34
CA ASP A 460 -2.74 0.31 -5.96
C ASP A 460 -1.64 -0.73 -6.18
N ILE A 461 -1.68 -1.83 -5.42
CA ILE A 461 -0.69 -2.92 -5.51
C ILE A 461 -1.07 -3.83 -6.69
N ILE A 462 -0.13 -4.05 -7.61
CA ILE A 462 -0.29 -4.95 -8.76
C ILE A 462 0.57 -6.21 -8.56
N HIS A 463 -0.07 -7.39 -8.46
CA HIS A 463 0.61 -8.70 -8.45
C HIS A 463 0.94 -9.20 -9.87
N ILE A 464 2.23 -9.33 -10.21
CA ILE A 464 2.76 -10.07 -11.38
C ILE A 464 3.22 -11.48 -10.92
N PRO A 465 2.79 -12.59 -11.55
CA PRO A 465 3.27 -13.95 -11.27
C PRO A 465 4.39 -14.37 -12.25
N LEU A 466 5.58 -14.68 -11.71
CA LEU A 466 6.69 -15.30 -12.44
C LEU A 466 6.40 -16.80 -12.64
N GLN A 467 6.34 -17.25 -13.89
CA GLN A 467 6.35 -18.67 -14.24
C GLN A 467 7.50 -18.90 -15.22
N SER A 468 8.28 -19.93 -14.95
CA SER A 468 9.45 -20.38 -15.66
C SER A 468 9.09 -21.07 -16.99
N SER A 469 9.39 -20.43 -18.12
CA SER A 469 9.87 -21.07 -19.36
C SER A 469 10.05 -20.00 -20.43
N LEU A 470 11.27 -19.81 -20.91
CA LEU A 470 11.56 -19.00 -22.08
C LEU A 470 10.95 -19.63 -23.34
N SER A 471 10.04 -18.93 -24.00
CA SER A 471 10.07 -18.70 -25.46
C SER A 471 8.81 -17.93 -25.90
N ARG A 472 9.04 -16.91 -26.73
CA ARG A 472 8.07 -16.01 -27.41
C ARG A 472 7.57 -14.79 -26.63
N GLU A 473 7.98 -13.64 -27.15
CA GLU A 473 7.60 -12.28 -26.75
C GLU A 473 6.08 -12.06 -26.84
N LYS A 474 5.46 -11.66 -25.71
CA LYS A 474 4.18 -10.93 -25.70
C LYS A 474 4.19 -9.84 -24.63
N ILE A 475 3.99 -8.62 -25.10
CA ILE A 475 3.97 -7.35 -24.38
C ILE A 475 2.70 -7.26 -23.50
N TYR A 476 2.84 -6.72 -22.29
CA TYR A 476 1.76 -6.29 -21.40
C TYR A 476 2.00 -4.84 -21.02
N THR A 477 1.03 -3.96 -21.27
CA THR A 477 0.99 -2.57 -20.80
C THR A 477 0.49 -2.54 -19.36
N LEU A 478 1.28 -1.97 -18.47
CA LEU A 478 0.99 -1.81 -17.04
C LEU A 478 1.17 -0.33 -16.69
N SER A 479 0.08 0.30 -16.24
CA SER A 479 0.07 1.66 -15.70
C SER A 479 0.52 1.58 -14.24
N CYS A 480 1.70 2.11 -13.91
CA CYS A 480 2.25 2.06 -12.56
C CYS A 480 2.06 3.39 -11.82
N ARG A 481 1.34 3.34 -10.69
CA ARG A 481 1.54 4.24 -9.54
C ARG A 481 2.41 3.48 -8.52
N ASN A 482 3.68 3.88 -8.50
CA ASN A 482 4.74 3.67 -7.49
C ASN A 482 5.31 2.25 -7.26
N CYS A 483 6.62 2.18 -7.52
CA CYS A 483 7.52 1.05 -7.45
C CYS A 483 7.77 0.57 -5.99
N PHE A 484 7.71 -0.75 -5.78
CA PHE A 484 8.49 -1.47 -4.76
C PHE A 484 9.37 -2.50 -5.48
N THR A 485 10.66 -2.52 -5.15
CA THR A 485 11.67 -3.46 -5.67
C THR A 485 11.81 -4.66 -4.72
N PHE A 486 11.71 -5.89 -5.25
CA PHE A 486 12.19 -7.13 -4.64
C PHE A 486 13.14 -7.84 -5.62
N TYR A 487 14.23 -8.40 -5.12
CA TYR A 487 15.24 -9.14 -5.91
C TYR A 487 14.91 -10.64 -5.98
N THR A 488 15.08 -11.27 -7.15
CA THR A 488 15.36 -12.71 -7.27
C THR A 488 16.45 -12.95 -8.34
N MET A 489 17.44 -13.78 -7.99
CA MET A 489 18.56 -14.16 -8.85
C MET A 489 18.35 -15.55 -9.43
N THR A 490 18.29 -15.69 -10.76
CA THR A 490 18.78 -16.88 -11.48
C THR A 490 19.27 -16.48 -12.88
N GLY A 491 20.57 -16.68 -13.15
CA GLY A 491 21.13 -16.73 -14.51
C GLY A 491 21.74 -15.43 -15.09
N GLY A 492 22.96 -15.09 -14.69
CA GLY A 492 23.99 -14.60 -15.62
C GLY A 492 23.96 -13.19 -16.22
N ARG A 493 23.10 -12.24 -15.79
CA ARG A 493 23.18 -10.82 -16.22
C ARG A 493 22.86 -9.86 -15.06
N ARG A 494 23.70 -8.82 -14.86
CA ARG A 494 23.60 -7.84 -13.76
C ARG A 494 22.64 -6.69 -14.10
N MET A 495 21.70 -6.40 -13.21
CA MET A 495 20.84 -5.20 -13.21
C MET A 495 21.02 -4.49 -11.85
N ILE A 496 21.25 -3.17 -11.84
CA ILE A 496 21.43 -2.34 -10.63
C ILE A 496 20.23 -1.38 -10.57
N VAL A 497 19.54 -1.27 -9.43
CA VAL A 497 18.41 -0.33 -9.20
C VAL A 497 18.54 0.29 -7.80
N GLU A 498 18.55 1.62 -7.72
CA GLU A 498 18.56 2.43 -6.50
C GLU A 498 17.24 3.24 -6.34
N PRO A 499 16.85 3.68 -5.13
CA PRO A 499 15.49 4.11 -4.79
C PRO A 499 15.15 5.54 -5.22
N CYS A 500 13.93 5.78 -5.70
CA CYS A 500 13.43 7.12 -6.04
C CYS A 500 12.50 7.69 -4.97
N GLY A 501 12.83 8.91 -4.52
CA GLY A 501 11.95 9.77 -3.76
C GLY A 501 11.08 10.64 -4.68
N GLY A 502 9.77 10.62 -4.44
CA GLY A 502 8.84 11.74 -4.66
C GLY A 502 8.56 12.22 -6.09
N HIS A 503 7.43 11.76 -6.64
CA HIS A 503 6.57 12.34 -7.71
C HIS A 503 6.95 12.15 -9.19
N ASN A 504 6.23 11.30 -9.95
CA ASN A 504 5.88 11.59 -11.36
C ASN A 504 4.80 10.64 -11.92
N CYS A 505 3.95 11.18 -12.82
CA CYS A 505 3.13 10.44 -13.78
C CYS A 505 3.98 9.88 -14.94
N ILE A 506 3.64 8.70 -15.47
CA ILE A 506 4.27 8.09 -16.66
C ILE A 506 3.43 8.40 -17.91
N SER A 507 4.09 8.82 -19.00
CA SER A 507 3.57 8.73 -20.38
C SER A 507 4.10 7.46 -21.06
N ILE A 508 3.24 6.74 -21.78
CA ILE A 508 3.61 5.60 -22.64
C ILE A 508 3.76 6.12 -24.08
N ILE A 509 4.90 5.87 -24.71
CA ILE A 509 5.08 5.97 -26.17
C ILE A 509 4.84 4.55 -26.72
N ASN A 510 3.92 4.41 -27.67
CA ASN A 510 3.70 3.16 -28.40
C ASN A 510 4.92 2.84 -29.26
N ASN A 511 5.38 1.59 -29.22
CA ASN A 511 6.51 1.11 -30.03
C ASN A 511 6.02 0.27 -31.23
N THR A 512 4.92 0.68 -31.86
CA THR A 512 4.36 0.00 -33.05
C THR A 512 4.64 0.70 -34.37
N ASP A 513 5.42 1.78 -34.39
CA ASP A 513 5.85 2.46 -35.64
C ASP A 513 7.36 2.32 -35.88
N LEU A 514 7.94 1.17 -35.52
CA LEU A 514 9.30 0.78 -35.95
C LEU A 514 9.19 -0.50 -36.78
N GLU A 515 8.39 -0.44 -37.85
CA GLU A 515 8.68 -1.22 -39.04
C GLU A 515 9.92 -0.61 -39.71
N ASP A 516 10.90 -1.48 -39.98
CA ASP A 516 12.02 -1.34 -40.91
C ASP A 516 12.47 0.09 -41.25
N TYR A 517 13.45 0.60 -40.49
CA TYR A 517 14.41 1.54 -41.04
C TYR A 517 15.83 1.13 -40.64
N ASN A 518 16.47 0.40 -41.54
CA ASN A 518 17.92 0.39 -41.64
C ASN A 518 18.38 1.83 -41.91
N GLU A 519 18.97 2.49 -40.91
CA GLU A 519 19.69 3.77 -41.09
C GLU A 519 20.98 3.77 -40.26
N PRO A 520 22.02 4.49 -40.73
CA PRO A 520 23.36 3.94 -40.89
C PRO A 520 24.16 3.88 -39.59
N THR A 521 24.93 2.80 -39.46
CA THR A 521 26.03 2.64 -38.51
C THR A 521 27.16 3.63 -38.83
N GLU A 522 27.03 4.88 -38.39
CA GLU A 522 28.23 5.68 -38.11
C GLU A 522 28.73 5.30 -36.71
N ASP A 523 29.94 4.77 -36.68
CA ASP A 523 30.67 4.19 -35.56
C ASP A 523 30.83 5.23 -34.42
N TYR A 524 29.93 5.19 -33.43
CA TYR A 524 30.04 6.01 -32.22
C TYR A 524 31.11 5.41 -31.32
N ASP A 525 32.31 5.98 -31.33
CA ASP A 525 33.41 5.57 -30.47
C ASP A 525 33.17 6.01 -29.01
N LEU A 526 32.47 5.15 -28.26
CA LEU A 526 32.08 5.35 -26.87
C LEU A 526 33.27 5.46 -25.89
N ASN A 527 34.50 5.24 -26.35
CA ASN A 527 35.70 5.31 -25.53
C ASN A 527 36.42 6.68 -25.62
N LYS A 528 35.84 7.66 -26.32
CA LYS A 528 36.42 9.01 -26.47
C LYS A 528 35.68 10.05 -25.62
N CYS A 529 36.46 10.89 -24.94
CA CYS A 529 35.94 12.03 -24.19
C CYS A 529 35.31 13.10 -25.10
N GLY A 530 34.41 13.89 -24.52
CA GLY A 530 33.87 15.11 -25.12
C GLY A 530 32.90 14.88 -26.28
N VAL A 531 32.38 13.65 -26.45
CA VAL A 531 31.44 13.31 -27.52
C VAL A 531 29.99 13.40 -27.00
N ALA A 532 29.23 14.36 -27.54
CA ALA A 532 27.79 14.53 -27.31
C ALA A 532 26.96 14.04 -28.51
N GLN A 533 25.68 13.70 -28.29
CA GLN A 533 24.80 13.21 -29.37
C GLN A 533 24.49 14.30 -30.41
N ASN A 534 24.32 13.88 -31.67
CA ASN A 534 24.00 14.78 -32.78
C ASN A 534 22.57 15.38 -32.66
N ASP A 535 22.46 16.67 -32.91
CA ASP A 535 21.29 17.51 -32.66
C ASP A 535 20.03 17.06 -33.45
N ARG A 536 20.22 16.43 -34.62
CA ARG A 536 19.14 15.85 -35.45
C ARG A 536 18.45 14.65 -34.78
N LEU A 537 19.23 13.74 -34.18
CA LEU A 537 18.72 12.56 -33.47
C LEU A 537 17.98 12.96 -32.18
N LEU A 538 18.52 13.97 -31.48
CA LEU A 538 17.88 14.55 -30.29
C LEU A 538 16.55 15.24 -30.62
N LYS A 539 16.43 15.93 -31.76
CA LYS A 539 15.16 16.54 -32.22
C LYS A 539 14.09 15.49 -32.56
N LYS A 540 14.46 14.40 -33.26
CA LYS A 540 13.53 13.32 -33.64
C LYS A 540 12.94 12.61 -32.39
N ARG A 541 13.78 12.37 -31.37
CA ARG A 541 13.35 11.80 -30.07
C ARG A 541 12.51 12.76 -29.22
N ALA A 542 12.85 14.05 -29.19
CA ALA A 542 12.06 15.05 -28.46
C ALA A 542 10.62 15.18 -29.02
N LEU A 543 10.45 15.07 -30.35
CA LEU A 543 9.14 15.02 -31.00
C LEU A 543 8.33 13.76 -30.62
N GLN A 544 8.99 12.59 -30.60
CA GLN A 544 8.33 11.31 -30.24
C GLN A 544 7.90 11.25 -28.76
N LEU A 545 8.58 11.96 -27.85
CA LEU A 545 8.27 11.98 -26.42
C LEU A 545 7.07 12.87 -26.02
N LYS A 546 6.35 13.50 -26.98
CA LYS A 546 5.26 14.47 -26.71
C LYS A 546 5.62 15.49 -25.62
N ILE A 547 6.89 15.92 -25.56
CA ILE A 547 7.29 16.98 -24.64
C ILE A 547 6.82 18.30 -25.25
N SER A 548 5.65 18.77 -24.84
CA SER A 548 5.24 20.16 -25.08
C SER A 548 6.17 21.07 -24.27
N THR A 549 7.35 21.37 -24.80
CA THR A 549 8.29 22.30 -24.16
C THR A 549 7.85 23.73 -24.44
N SER A 550 6.99 24.26 -23.58
CA SER A 550 6.77 25.71 -23.49
C SER A 550 7.85 26.43 -22.65
N VAL A 551 8.81 25.69 -22.04
CA VAL A 551 9.90 26.27 -21.22
C VAL A 551 11.20 26.35 -22.02
N LYS A 552 11.61 27.56 -22.40
CA LYS A 552 12.63 27.87 -23.42
C LYS A 552 14.07 27.35 -23.22
N ASN A 553 14.45 26.75 -22.08
CA ASN A 553 15.87 26.42 -21.77
C ASN A 553 16.11 25.04 -21.13
N THR A 554 15.13 24.14 -21.19
CA THR A 554 15.29 22.75 -20.71
C THR A 554 16.28 22.00 -21.60
N LEU A 555 17.27 21.34 -21.00
CA LEU A 555 18.24 20.48 -21.68
C LEU A 555 17.50 19.30 -22.34
N ARG A 556 18.00 18.71 -23.42
CA ARG A 556 17.43 17.46 -23.96
C ARG A 556 18.04 16.23 -23.28
N PRO A 557 17.34 15.08 -23.24
CA PRO A 557 17.92 13.84 -22.72
C PRO A 557 19.24 13.51 -23.43
N ALA A 558 20.29 13.22 -22.65
CA ALA A 558 21.62 12.86 -23.14
C ALA A 558 22.34 13.93 -24.01
N GLU A 559 21.92 15.20 -23.93
CA GLU A 559 22.62 16.31 -24.61
C GLU A 559 24.02 16.56 -24.01
N TYR A 560 24.15 16.50 -22.67
CA TYR A 560 25.42 16.52 -21.94
C TYR A 560 25.57 15.26 -21.09
N PRO A 561 26.09 14.15 -21.66
CA PRO A 561 26.08 12.83 -21.01
C PRO A 561 27.06 12.68 -19.84
N TRP A 562 27.93 13.66 -19.59
CA TRP A 562 28.85 13.69 -18.43
C TRP A 562 28.27 14.43 -17.23
N LEU A 563 27.02 14.90 -17.28
CA LEU A 563 26.38 15.63 -16.19
C LEU A 563 26.10 14.69 -15.00
N VAL A 564 26.49 15.11 -13.80
CA VAL A 564 26.29 14.38 -12.54
C VAL A 564 25.46 15.22 -11.59
N ARG A 565 24.46 14.60 -10.93
CA ARG A 565 23.78 15.17 -9.78
C ARG A 565 24.34 14.58 -8.50
N ILE A 566 24.64 15.40 -7.52
CA ILE A 566 25.21 15.01 -6.23
C ILE A 566 24.22 15.42 -5.14
N GLU A 567 23.84 14.46 -4.30
CA GLU A 567 22.98 14.70 -3.13
C GLU A 567 23.72 14.30 -1.86
N SER A 568 23.95 15.26 -0.98
CA SER A 568 24.66 15.06 0.29
C SER A 568 23.70 15.23 1.47
N ARG A 569 23.67 14.27 2.41
CA ARG A 569 22.84 14.32 3.62
C ARG A 569 23.69 14.60 4.86
N SER A 570 23.27 15.58 5.67
CA SER A 570 23.91 15.89 6.96
C SER A 570 23.55 14.83 8.02
N SER A 571 24.52 14.43 8.83
CA SER A 571 24.31 13.50 9.96
C SER A 571 23.59 14.13 11.15
N THR A 572 23.63 15.46 11.26
CA THR A 572 23.06 16.20 12.42
C THR A 572 21.60 16.60 12.18
N TYR A 573 21.21 16.79 10.91
CA TYR A 573 19.86 17.17 10.51
C TYR A 573 19.35 16.18 9.46
N SER A 574 18.66 15.13 9.92
CA SER A 574 18.17 14.01 9.08
C SER A 574 17.22 14.42 7.93
N HIS A 575 16.83 15.70 7.87
CA HIS A 575 15.86 16.26 6.92
C HIS A 575 16.44 17.24 5.89
N THR A 576 17.73 17.62 5.95
CA THR A 576 18.34 18.53 4.96
C THR A 576 19.22 17.78 3.97
N VAL A 577 18.87 17.85 2.68
CA VAL A 577 19.66 17.31 1.56
C VAL A 577 20.22 18.49 0.77
N THR A 578 21.54 18.57 0.66
CA THR A 578 22.22 19.54 -0.20
C THR A 578 22.33 18.97 -1.60
N LEU A 579 21.81 19.71 -2.58
CA LEU A 579 21.95 19.39 -4.01
C LEU A 579 23.17 20.13 -4.57
N CYS A 580 24.00 19.42 -5.33
CA CYS A 580 25.07 19.98 -6.14
C CYS A 580 25.13 19.27 -7.50
N GLY A 581 25.88 19.84 -8.44
CA GLY A 581 26.28 19.19 -9.69
C GLY A 581 27.70 18.63 -9.65
N GLY A 582 28.03 17.86 -10.67
CA GLY A 582 29.37 17.38 -10.94
C GLY A 582 29.54 17.06 -12.42
N THR A 583 30.76 16.75 -12.82
CA THR A 583 31.08 16.29 -14.18
C THR A 583 31.88 15.00 -14.15
N LEU A 584 31.46 14.00 -14.93
CA LEU A 584 32.19 12.76 -15.13
C LEU A 584 33.39 13.02 -16.07
N ILE A 585 34.61 12.86 -15.58
CA ILE A 585 35.86 13.10 -16.33
C ILE A 585 36.62 11.81 -16.63
N HIS A 586 36.27 10.72 -15.94
CA HIS A 586 36.73 9.36 -16.18
C HIS A 586 35.61 8.40 -15.79
N PRO A 587 35.52 7.17 -16.34
CA PRO A 587 34.52 6.19 -15.94
C PRO A 587 34.42 5.91 -14.42
N GLN A 588 35.47 6.28 -13.66
CA GLN A 588 35.53 6.12 -12.21
C GLN A 588 35.80 7.43 -11.44
N TRP A 589 35.89 8.58 -12.12
CA TRP A 589 36.20 9.87 -11.48
C TRP A 589 35.23 10.97 -11.87
N ILE A 590 34.72 11.66 -10.85
CA ILE A 590 33.85 12.83 -10.96
C ILE A 590 34.59 14.02 -10.36
N ILE A 591 34.47 15.18 -11.00
CA ILE A 591 34.92 16.46 -10.46
C ILE A 591 33.71 17.31 -10.05
N THR A 592 33.80 17.98 -8.91
CA THR A 592 32.76 18.88 -8.36
C THR A 592 33.40 19.99 -7.54
N ALA A 593 32.60 20.88 -6.96
CA ALA A 593 33.07 21.94 -6.08
C ALA A 593 33.44 21.38 -4.69
N ALA A 594 34.54 21.86 -4.11
CA ALA A 594 34.96 21.45 -2.77
C ALA A 594 33.92 21.85 -1.71
N HIS A 595 33.26 23.00 -1.89
CA HIS A 595 32.23 23.46 -0.96
C HIS A 595 30.97 22.60 -0.90
N CYS A 596 30.76 21.72 -1.88
CA CYS A 596 29.67 20.75 -1.84
C CYS A 596 29.94 19.57 -0.89
N MET A 597 31.18 19.38 -0.44
CA MET A 597 31.60 18.22 0.35
C MET A 597 31.58 18.44 1.87
N PHE A 598 31.26 19.65 2.34
CA PHE A 598 31.05 19.93 3.76
C PHE A 598 29.71 20.64 4.03
N ASP A 599 29.19 20.42 5.23
CA ASP A 599 28.06 21.15 5.80
C ASP A 599 28.56 22.54 6.23
N THR A 600 28.12 23.58 5.52
CA THR A 600 28.53 24.97 5.73
C THR A 600 28.15 25.51 7.10
N LYS A 601 27.17 24.91 7.80
CA LYS A 601 26.73 25.33 9.14
C LYS A 601 27.59 24.72 10.25
N THR A 602 28.00 23.47 10.07
CA THR A 602 28.78 22.73 11.09
C THR A 602 30.27 22.69 10.76
N ASN A 603 30.66 23.13 9.56
CA ASN A 603 32.02 23.04 9.01
C ASN A 603 32.58 21.61 9.07
N ARG A 604 31.71 20.61 8.89
CA ARG A 604 32.07 19.18 8.91
C ARG A 604 31.86 18.56 7.53
N LEU A 605 32.77 17.67 7.17
CA LEU A 605 32.69 16.86 5.97
C LEU A 605 31.46 15.94 5.97
N TYR A 606 30.81 15.79 4.82
CA TYR A 606 29.74 14.80 4.68
C TYR A 606 30.31 13.39 4.71
N PRO A 607 29.72 12.44 5.46
CA PRO A 607 30.14 11.05 5.41
C PRO A 607 29.90 10.50 3.99
N ALA A 608 30.81 9.67 3.48
CA ALA A 608 30.69 9.07 2.14
C ALA A 608 29.35 8.32 1.95
N GLU A 609 28.88 7.61 2.99
CA GLU A 609 27.58 6.91 3.02
C GLU A 609 26.37 7.85 2.90
N GLY A 610 26.56 9.15 3.16
CA GLY A 610 25.53 10.18 3.03
C GLY A 610 25.52 10.88 1.66
N ILE A 611 26.39 10.49 0.73
CA ILE A 611 26.53 11.10 -0.60
C ILE A 611 26.05 10.13 -1.68
N ASN A 612 25.06 10.55 -2.46
CA ASN A 612 24.56 9.83 -3.63
C ASN A 612 24.91 10.56 -4.93
N LEU A 613 25.48 9.83 -5.89
CA LEU A 613 25.98 10.34 -7.17
C LEU A 613 25.14 9.76 -8.31
N PHE A 614 24.39 10.60 -9.02
CA PHE A 614 23.50 10.19 -10.10
C PHE A 614 24.10 10.57 -11.46
N MET A 615 24.32 9.59 -12.33
CA MET A 615 24.84 9.72 -13.69
C MET A 615 23.84 9.18 -14.70
N GLY A 616 23.75 9.78 -15.90
CA GLY A 616 22.77 9.37 -16.92
C GLY A 616 21.31 9.65 -16.57
N HIS A 617 21.12 10.41 -15.48
CA HIS A 617 19.86 10.91 -14.94
C HIS A 617 19.44 12.15 -15.71
N TYR A 618 18.18 12.20 -16.12
CA TYR A 618 17.65 13.35 -16.85
C TYR A 618 16.53 14.04 -16.08
N ASP A 619 15.56 13.32 -15.53
CA ASP A 619 14.44 13.94 -14.83
C ASP A 619 14.49 13.56 -13.36
N ARG A 620 14.76 14.51 -12.44
CA ARG A 620 14.88 14.28 -10.98
C ARG A 620 13.72 13.50 -10.37
N LEU A 621 12.58 13.56 -11.03
CA LEU A 621 11.32 12.98 -10.62
C LEU A 621 11.04 11.61 -11.28
N ARG A 622 11.75 11.24 -12.34
CA ARG A 622 11.55 10.01 -13.12
C ARG A 622 12.83 9.21 -13.26
N THR A 623 12.78 7.95 -12.83
CA THR A 623 13.84 6.99 -13.14
C THR A 623 13.95 6.74 -14.65
N SER A 624 15.10 7.07 -15.24
CA SER A 624 15.49 6.63 -16.58
C SER A 624 16.18 5.26 -16.54
N GLN A 625 15.97 4.42 -17.57
CA GLN A 625 16.74 3.17 -17.75
C GLN A 625 18.25 3.42 -17.92
N THR A 626 18.65 4.67 -18.15
CA THR A 626 20.05 5.09 -18.32
C THR A 626 20.69 5.60 -17.04
N GLU A 627 19.98 5.56 -15.90
CA GLU A 627 20.48 6.06 -14.63
C GLU A 627 21.43 5.07 -13.95
N TYR A 628 22.55 5.62 -13.49
CA TYR A 628 23.53 4.92 -12.70
C TYR A 628 23.74 5.71 -11.41
N ILE A 629 23.49 5.08 -10.27
CA ILE A 629 23.64 5.71 -8.96
C ILE A 629 24.72 4.97 -8.17
N GLN A 630 25.59 5.72 -7.50
CA GLN A 630 26.68 5.20 -6.68
C GLN A 630 26.96 6.09 -5.47
N GLN A 631 27.57 5.49 -4.47
CA GLN A 631 28.24 6.19 -3.38
C GLN A 631 29.76 6.28 -3.63
N PRO A 632 30.43 7.33 -3.14
CA PRO A 632 31.87 7.48 -3.28
C PRO A 632 32.64 6.47 -2.41
N VAL A 633 33.75 5.94 -2.92
CA VAL A 633 34.73 5.21 -2.07
C VAL A 633 35.52 6.19 -1.22
N LEU A 634 35.90 7.30 -1.85
CA LEU A 634 36.55 8.43 -1.21
C LEU A 634 36.32 9.67 -2.06
N TYR A 635 36.43 10.83 -1.44
CA TYR A 635 36.55 12.10 -2.14
C TYR A 635 37.74 12.88 -1.58
N LEU A 636 38.39 13.65 -2.43
CA LEU A 636 39.61 14.39 -2.13
C LEU A 636 39.34 15.86 -2.44
N ILE A 637 39.36 16.68 -1.40
CA ILE A 637 39.30 18.12 -1.53
C ILE A 637 40.69 18.62 -1.91
N HIS A 638 40.74 19.62 -2.80
CA HIS A 638 41.99 20.25 -3.17
C HIS A 638 42.73 20.76 -1.92
N PRO A 639 44.03 20.42 -1.72
CA PRO A 639 44.74 20.73 -0.48
C PRO A 639 44.91 22.24 -0.23
N LYS A 640 44.83 23.06 -1.28
CA LYS A 640 44.86 24.52 -1.19
C LYS A 640 43.46 25.16 -1.12
N PHE A 641 42.41 24.37 -0.98
CA PHE A 641 41.05 24.87 -0.84
C PHE A 641 40.92 25.76 0.39
N ARG A 642 40.40 26.98 0.21
CA ARG A 642 40.17 27.93 1.31
C ARG A 642 38.93 28.77 1.05
N ILE A 643 38.14 28.97 2.11
CA ILE A 643 37.05 29.94 2.15
C ILE A 643 37.55 31.14 2.96
N SER A 644 37.77 32.27 2.30
CA SER A 644 38.25 33.49 2.97
C SER A 644 37.09 34.19 3.67
N ARG A 645 37.34 34.82 4.83
CA ARG A 645 36.40 35.77 5.42
C ARG A 645 36.41 37.14 4.70
N ILE A 646 37.42 37.38 3.87
CA ILE A 646 37.72 38.68 3.23
C ILE A 646 37.31 38.69 1.75
N SER A 647 37.35 37.54 1.07
CA SER A 647 36.85 37.38 -0.31
C SER A 647 35.68 36.40 -0.30
N PRO A 648 34.53 36.75 -0.89
CA PRO A 648 33.32 35.94 -0.81
C PRO A 648 33.40 34.63 -1.63
N ALA A 649 34.34 34.53 -2.58
CA ALA A 649 34.48 33.33 -3.40
C ALA A 649 35.53 32.35 -2.83
N PRO A 650 35.26 31.03 -2.81
CA PRO A 650 36.22 30.02 -2.40
C PRO A 650 37.39 29.90 -3.38
N ILE A 651 38.61 29.69 -2.87
CA ILE A 651 39.82 29.52 -3.69
C ILE A 651 40.12 28.02 -3.83
N HIS A 652 40.55 27.59 -5.03
CA HIS A 652 40.78 26.17 -5.36
C HIS A 652 39.57 25.27 -5.01
N ASP A 653 38.38 25.73 -5.40
CA ASP A 653 37.10 25.09 -5.08
C ASP A 653 36.83 23.84 -5.92
N LEU A 654 37.73 22.86 -5.80
CA LEU A 654 37.68 21.60 -6.54
C LEU A 654 37.77 20.41 -5.59
N ALA A 655 36.92 19.42 -5.84
CA ALA A 655 37.00 18.10 -5.23
C ALA A 655 36.89 17.00 -6.30
N LEU A 656 37.66 15.94 -6.09
CA LEU A 656 37.61 14.73 -6.89
C LEU A 656 36.93 13.62 -6.12
N ILE A 657 35.96 12.98 -6.75
CA ILE A 657 35.19 11.89 -6.17
C ILE A 657 35.52 10.61 -6.94
N LYS A 658 36.01 9.60 -6.21
CA LYS A 658 36.28 8.26 -6.77
C LYS A 658 35.07 7.35 -6.57
N LEU A 659 34.57 6.83 -7.69
CA LEU A 659 33.46 5.89 -7.70
C LEU A 659 33.88 4.50 -7.21
N ALA A 660 32.95 3.78 -6.58
CA ALA A 660 33.16 2.41 -6.14
C ALA A 660 33.37 1.43 -7.29
N ARG A 661 32.70 1.69 -8.43
CA ARG A 661 32.81 0.90 -9.64
C ARG A 661 32.88 1.83 -10.84
N SER A 662 33.65 1.42 -11.84
CA SER A 662 33.64 2.09 -13.15
C SER A 662 32.24 2.02 -13.76
N VAL A 663 31.75 3.15 -14.24
CA VAL A 663 30.44 3.29 -14.88
C VAL A 663 30.56 2.87 -16.35
N PRO A 664 29.62 2.06 -16.88
CA PRO A 664 29.63 1.71 -18.30
C PRO A 664 29.30 2.94 -19.14
N LEU A 665 30.23 3.33 -20.01
CA LEU A 665 30.01 4.41 -20.97
C LEU A 665 28.92 4.01 -21.97
N SER A 666 28.03 4.95 -22.25
CA SER A 666 26.88 4.78 -23.11
C SER A 666 26.51 6.10 -23.77
N ARG A 667 25.47 6.08 -24.61
CA ARG A 667 24.97 7.31 -25.24
C ARG A 667 24.43 8.34 -24.24
N SER A 668 24.06 7.91 -23.04
CA SER A 668 23.53 8.79 -21.97
C SER A 668 24.52 9.04 -20.85
N ILE A 669 25.64 8.30 -20.81
CA ILE A 669 26.72 8.46 -19.84
C ILE A 669 28.04 8.46 -20.59
N ASN A 670 28.71 9.60 -20.66
CA ASN A 670 30.03 9.71 -21.25
C ASN A 670 30.91 10.63 -20.41
N ILE A 671 32.18 10.79 -20.77
CA ILE A 671 33.14 11.63 -20.05
C ILE A 671 33.42 12.94 -20.81
N ALA A 672 33.57 14.05 -20.09
CA ALA A 672 34.07 15.30 -20.67
C ALA A 672 35.59 15.25 -20.85
N CYS A 673 36.13 15.97 -21.84
CA CYS A 673 37.59 16.10 -21.95
C CYS A 673 38.11 17.11 -20.91
N LEU A 674 39.23 16.79 -20.28
CA LEU A 674 39.98 17.75 -19.49
C LEU A 674 40.80 18.68 -20.42
N PRO A 675 41.00 19.94 -20.05
CA PRO A 675 41.87 20.88 -20.75
C PRO A 675 43.34 20.60 -20.44
N GLU A 676 44.24 21.12 -21.26
CA GLU A 676 45.67 21.18 -20.93
C GLU A 676 45.96 22.36 -19.99
N SER A 677 47.09 22.31 -19.27
CA SER A 677 47.51 23.37 -18.34
C SER A 677 47.70 24.73 -19.02
N THR A 678 47.99 24.73 -20.32
CA THR A 678 48.17 25.94 -21.13
C THR A 678 46.88 26.50 -21.71
N ASP A 679 45.77 25.76 -21.63
CA ASP A 679 44.52 26.17 -22.25
C ASP A 679 43.88 27.33 -21.47
N LYS A 680 43.59 28.41 -22.20
CA LYS A 680 42.91 29.61 -21.68
C LYS A 680 41.75 29.97 -22.56
N LEU A 681 40.63 30.34 -21.93
CA LEU A 681 39.48 30.87 -22.64
C LEU A 681 39.67 32.36 -22.92
N ASN A 682 39.42 32.74 -24.17
CA ASN A 682 39.50 34.14 -24.59
C ASN A 682 38.26 34.92 -24.12
N ASP A 683 38.41 36.24 -23.99
CA ASP A 683 37.27 37.12 -23.75
C ASP A 683 36.22 36.95 -24.86
N GLY A 684 34.97 36.79 -24.49
CA GLY A 684 33.88 36.50 -25.42
C GLY A 684 33.80 35.05 -25.90
N THR A 685 34.58 34.09 -25.38
CA THR A 685 34.29 32.68 -25.65
C THR A 685 32.89 32.32 -25.14
N LEU A 686 32.11 31.58 -25.94
CA LEU A 686 30.80 31.08 -25.52
C LEU A 686 30.97 29.72 -24.84
N ALA A 687 30.60 29.64 -23.57
CA ALA A 687 30.62 28.45 -22.76
C ALA A 687 29.20 28.08 -22.31
N PHE A 688 29.04 26.84 -21.84
CA PHE A 688 27.77 26.28 -21.41
C PHE A 688 27.93 25.66 -20.04
N THR A 689 26.94 25.86 -19.18
CA THR A 689 26.77 25.09 -17.94
C THR A 689 25.37 24.51 -17.92
N ALA A 690 25.19 23.38 -17.23
CA ALA A 690 23.88 22.75 -17.07
C ALA A 690 23.76 22.10 -15.71
N GLY A 691 22.56 22.11 -15.14
CA GLY A 691 22.30 21.61 -13.79
C GLY A 691 20.83 21.59 -13.41
N TRP A 692 20.56 21.23 -12.15
CA TRP A 692 19.23 21.09 -11.56
C TRP A 692 18.94 22.10 -10.45
N GLY A 693 19.70 23.18 -10.37
CA GLY A 693 19.52 24.26 -9.40
C GLY A 693 18.15 24.92 -9.49
N HIS A 694 17.88 25.86 -8.57
CA HIS A 694 16.57 26.52 -8.54
C HIS A 694 16.36 27.38 -9.81
N SER A 695 15.11 27.60 -10.18
CA SER A 695 14.75 28.46 -11.31
C SER A 695 14.52 29.93 -10.95
N SER A 696 14.33 30.22 -9.67
CA SER A 696 14.19 31.54 -9.06
C SER A 696 14.49 31.43 -7.56
N PRO A 697 14.70 32.55 -6.85
CA PRO A 697 15.08 32.55 -5.43
C PRO A 697 14.09 31.77 -4.54
N ASP A 698 12.79 31.93 -4.80
CA ASP A 698 11.72 31.27 -4.03
C ASP A 698 11.23 29.93 -4.62
N SER A 699 11.78 29.48 -5.76
CA SER A 699 11.35 28.20 -6.35
C SER A 699 12.05 27.03 -5.67
N THR A 700 11.56 25.81 -5.88
CA THR A 700 12.37 24.61 -5.62
C THR A 700 13.33 24.34 -6.78
N VAL A 701 14.40 23.58 -6.52
CA VAL A 701 15.25 22.93 -7.53
C VAL A 701 14.44 22.33 -8.68
N VAL A 702 14.89 22.51 -9.93
CA VAL A 702 14.13 22.09 -11.12
C VAL A 702 14.16 20.57 -11.32
N ASN A 703 13.10 20.01 -11.90
CA ASN A 703 13.02 18.57 -12.16
C ASN A 703 13.86 18.16 -13.38
N LEU A 704 13.75 18.93 -14.46
CA LEU A 704 14.53 18.75 -15.68
C LEU A 704 15.71 19.72 -15.70
N PRO A 705 16.91 19.27 -16.09
CA PRO A 705 18.09 20.10 -16.06
C PRO A 705 17.93 21.21 -17.09
N ARG A 706 18.44 22.38 -16.75
CA ARG A 706 18.46 23.54 -17.64
C ARG A 706 19.88 23.85 -18.03
N LYS A 707 20.05 24.45 -19.20
CA LYS A 707 21.35 24.94 -19.66
C LYS A 707 21.39 26.45 -19.65
N ALA A 708 22.51 27.00 -19.19
CA ALA A 708 22.82 28.41 -19.27
C ALA A 708 23.98 28.63 -20.26
N ARG A 709 23.87 29.72 -21.01
CA ARG A 709 24.93 30.21 -21.89
C ARG A 709 25.72 31.26 -21.12
N ILE A 710 27.02 31.05 -21.03
CA ILE A 710 27.94 31.93 -20.32
C ILE A 710 28.92 32.50 -21.32
N ARG A 711 28.94 33.82 -21.44
CA ARG A 711 29.93 34.52 -22.25
C ARG A 711 31.11 34.88 -21.34
N ILE A 712 32.25 34.24 -21.59
CA ILE A 712 33.45 34.45 -20.79
C ILE A 712 33.84 35.92 -20.83
N SER A 713 34.09 36.49 -19.65
CA SER A 713 34.57 37.86 -19.52
C SER A 713 35.49 38.02 -18.31
N PRO A 714 36.80 38.20 -18.53
CA PRO A 714 37.74 38.47 -17.43
C PRO A 714 37.39 39.71 -16.61
N ARG A 715 36.62 40.66 -17.18
CA ARG A 715 36.12 41.84 -16.46
C ARG A 715 35.14 41.45 -15.35
N SER A 716 34.34 40.41 -15.56
CA SER A 716 33.42 39.87 -14.55
C SER A 716 34.14 39.43 -13.27
N CYS A 717 35.37 38.91 -13.37
CA CYS A 717 36.14 38.55 -12.17
C CYS A 717 36.45 39.76 -11.28
N ARG A 718 36.69 40.92 -11.88
CA ARG A 718 36.93 42.16 -11.12
C ARG A 718 35.67 42.61 -10.39
N ASN A 719 34.52 42.49 -11.05
CA ASN A 719 33.22 42.83 -10.45
C ASN A 719 32.88 41.91 -9.27
N LEU A 720 33.19 40.62 -9.40
CA LEU A 720 33.01 39.62 -8.34
C LEU A 720 34.09 39.69 -7.24
N MET A 721 35.10 40.55 -7.41
CA MET A 721 36.28 40.64 -6.53
C MET A 721 37.00 39.28 -6.35
N VAL A 722 37.12 38.51 -7.44
CA VAL A 722 37.79 37.21 -7.47
C VAL A 722 39.06 37.23 -8.31
N ASP A 723 40.03 36.39 -7.96
CA ASP A 723 41.28 36.29 -8.72
C ASP A 723 41.05 35.60 -10.07
N LYS A 724 41.20 36.38 -11.15
CA LYS A 724 41.14 35.90 -12.55
C LYS A 724 42.21 34.86 -12.92
N LYS A 725 43.22 34.65 -12.08
CA LYS A 725 44.22 33.58 -12.25
C LYS A 725 43.70 32.24 -11.76
N LEU A 726 42.81 32.23 -10.77
CA LEU A 726 42.29 31.03 -10.12
C LEU A 726 40.85 30.73 -10.58
N HIS A 727 40.15 31.74 -11.11
CA HIS A 727 38.77 31.65 -11.56
C HIS A 727 38.63 31.99 -13.04
N ILE A 728 37.68 31.32 -13.67
CA ILE A 728 37.12 31.73 -14.95
C ILE A 728 35.81 32.46 -14.65
N CYS A 729 35.60 33.65 -15.22
CA CYS A 729 34.37 34.40 -15.00
C CYS A 729 33.67 34.71 -16.31
N GLY A 730 32.35 34.87 -16.25
CA GLY A 730 31.55 35.22 -17.41
C GLY A 730 30.14 35.67 -17.06
N ARG A 731 29.47 36.21 -18.06
CA ARG A 731 28.10 36.71 -17.95
C ARG A 731 27.10 35.73 -18.51
N ASN A 732 25.96 35.59 -17.85
CA ASN A 732 24.86 34.86 -18.43
C ASN A 732 24.24 35.58 -19.63
N GLU A 733 23.84 34.81 -20.65
CA GLU A 733 23.02 35.31 -21.74
C GLU A 733 21.55 34.93 -21.51
N ARG A 734 20.63 35.87 -21.79
CA ARG A 734 19.17 35.65 -21.77
C ARG A 734 18.58 35.30 -20.40
N GLY A 735 19.16 35.82 -19.32
CA GLY A 735 18.58 35.77 -17.97
C GLY A 735 18.66 34.42 -17.25
N ASN A 736 19.46 33.46 -17.73
CA ASN A 736 19.66 32.16 -17.05
C ASN A 736 20.94 32.19 -16.23
N ASN A 737 20.85 32.37 -14.91
CA ASN A 737 22.02 32.40 -14.03
C ASN A 737 22.34 31.02 -13.42
N ILE A 738 23.55 30.84 -12.91
CA ILE A 738 23.84 29.76 -11.95
C ILE A 738 23.14 30.10 -10.64
N CYS A 739 22.58 29.10 -9.99
CA CYS A 739 21.75 29.27 -8.82
C CYS A 739 22.04 28.17 -7.79
N SER A 740 21.48 28.29 -6.58
CA SER A 740 21.57 27.29 -5.53
C SER A 740 21.19 25.91 -6.07
N GLY A 741 22.06 24.92 -5.87
CA GLY A 741 21.94 23.59 -6.46
C GLY A 741 22.76 23.34 -7.75
N ASP A 742 23.25 24.39 -8.42
CA ASP A 742 24.13 24.28 -9.59
C ASP A 742 25.63 24.33 -9.26
N SER A 743 26.00 24.55 -7.99
CA SER A 743 27.39 24.45 -7.53
C SER A 743 28.00 23.11 -7.92
N GLY A 744 29.23 23.11 -8.43
CA GLY A 744 29.88 21.89 -8.89
C GLY A 744 29.56 21.48 -10.34
N THR A 745 28.58 22.12 -11.01
CA THR A 745 28.33 21.89 -12.43
C THR A 745 29.48 22.37 -13.31
N GLY A 746 29.67 21.72 -14.46
CA GLY A 746 30.80 21.99 -15.35
C GLY A 746 30.61 23.19 -16.27
N LEU A 747 31.65 23.99 -16.45
CA LEU A 747 31.77 25.00 -17.50
C LEU A 747 32.39 24.37 -18.75
N MET A 748 31.55 24.14 -19.76
CA MET A 748 31.88 23.35 -20.94
C MET A 748 32.05 24.23 -22.17
N VAL A 749 33.07 23.95 -22.98
CA VAL A 749 33.31 24.60 -24.26
C VAL A 749 33.43 23.54 -25.35
N ASN A 750 32.71 23.73 -26.45
CA ASN A 750 32.84 22.87 -27.63
C ASN A 750 33.98 23.40 -28.51
N ALA A 751 35.11 22.69 -28.53
CA ALA A 751 36.32 23.08 -29.24
C ALA A 751 36.63 22.10 -30.38
N GLY A 752 37.04 22.61 -31.54
CA GLY A 752 37.38 21.81 -32.71
C GLY A 752 38.86 21.42 -32.70
N ILE A 753 39.14 20.11 -32.65
CA ILE A 753 40.48 19.55 -32.77
C ILE A 753 40.70 19.12 -34.22
N LYS A 754 41.78 19.59 -34.88
CA LYS A 754 42.17 19.09 -36.19
C LYS A 754 42.67 17.65 -36.06
N SER A 755 41.95 16.69 -36.64
CA SER A 755 42.40 15.30 -36.74
C SER A 755 43.55 15.17 -37.75
N THR A 756 44.36 14.12 -37.62
CA THR A 756 45.48 13.76 -38.51
C THR A 756 45.09 13.69 -39.99
N ASN A 757 43.80 13.51 -40.29
CA ASN A 757 43.27 13.48 -41.66
C ASN A 757 42.68 14.83 -42.13
N ASN A 758 43.10 15.97 -41.57
CA ASN A 758 42.56 17.32 -41.85
C ASN A 758 41.05 17.50 -41.57
N LYS A 759 40.40 16.55 -40.87
CA LYS A 759 39.01 16.68 -40.42
C LYS A 759 38.97 17.29 -39.02
N THR A 760 38.28 18.42 -38.85
CA THR A 760 38.06 19.00 -37.52
C THR A 760 37.00 18.21 -36.76
N ILE A 761 37.37 17.60 -35.63
CA ILE A 761 36.48 16.90 -34.71
C ILE A 761 36.17 17.81 -33.55
N TRP A 762 34.90 18.12 -33.35
CA TRP A 762 34.42 18.94 -32.23
C TRP A 762 34.28 18.11 -30.97
N LYS A 763 34.92 18.53 -29.87
CA LYS A 763 34.86 17.88 -28.56
C LYS A 763 34.55 18.89 -27.46
N TRP A 764 33.74 18.46 -26.51
CA TRP A 764 33.41 19.22 -25.31
C TRP A 764 34.50 19.06 -24.25
N HIS A 765 35.08 20.19 -23.86
CA HIS A 765 36.10 20.29 -22.83
C HIS A 765 35.55 21.00 -21.60
N LEU A 766 35.96 20.53 -20.42
CA LEU A 766 35.55 21.03 -19.13
C LEU A 766 36.59 22.01 -18.57
N PHE A 767 36.35 23.30 -18.72
CA PHE A 767 37.32 24.34 -18.35
C PHE A 767 37.23 24.80 -16.89
N GLY A 768 36.08 24.63 -16.26
CA GLY A 768 35.91 25.01 -14.87
C GLY A 768 34.70 24.38 -14.20
N VAL A 769 34.55 24.66 -12.91
CA VAL A 769 33.48 24.15 -12.05
C VAL A 769 32.77 25.32 -11.39
N ALA A 770 31.43 25.33 -11.42
CA ALA A 770 30.61 26.40 -10.85
C ALA A 770 30.90 26.56 -9.34
N SER A 771 31.34 27.75 -8.93
CA SER A 771 31.84 28.03 -7.58
C SER A 771 31.06 29.15 -6.88
N PHE A 772 30.93 30.33 -7.50
CA PHE A 772 30.35 31.51 -6.84
C PHE A 772 29.60 32.46 -7.79
N GLY A 773 28.57 33.16 -7.28
CA GLY A 773 27.82 34.23 -7.95
C GLY A 773 27.19 35.20 -6.94
N LEU A 774 27.06 36.49 -7.30
CA LEU A 774 26.67 37.56 -6.36
C LEU A 774 25.19 37.59 -5.97
N ASP A 775 24.28 37.22 -6.87
CA ASP A 775 22.83 37.25 -6.65
C ASP A 775 22.23 35.89 -6.99
N GLU A 776 21.93 35.10 -5.95
CA GLU A 776 21.33 33.77 -6.09
C GLU A 776 20.05 33.87 -6.91
N CYS A 777 20.06 33.26 -8.10
CA CYS A 777 18.86 32.96 -8.89
C CYS A 777 18.09 34.18 -9.45
N SER A 778 18.71 35.37 -9.51
CA SER A 778 18.10 36.54 -10.15
C SER A 778 17.89 36.31 -11.66
N GLN A 779 16.70 36.67 -12.15
CA GLN A 779 16.30 36.54 -13.56
C GLN A 779 16.78 37.70 -14.43
N ASN A 780 17.53 38.66 -13.88
CA ASN A 780 18.07 39.76 -14.67
C ASN A 780 19.10 39.25 -15.70
N VAL A 781 19.20 39.98 -16.80
CA VAL A 781 20.20 39.73 -17.84
C VAL A 781 21.53 40.33 -17.40
N ASN A 782 22.65 39.61 -17.58
CA ASN A 782 24.03 40.04 -17.32
C ASN A 782 24.57 39.87 -15.88
N HIS A 783 24.22 38.78 -15.19
CA HIS A 783 24.89 38.41 -13.95
C HIS A 783 26.27 37.80 -14.21
N ASP A 784 27.24 38.26 -13.41
CA ASP A 784 28.60 37.76 -13.39
C ASP A 784 28.67 36.46 -12.55
N ASN A 785 29.30 35.43 -13.10
CA ASN A 785 29.50 34.13 -12.47
C ASN A 785 30.99 33.79 -12.41
N ALA A 786 31.42 33.11 -11.36
CA ALA A 786 32.79 32.61 -11.19
C ALA A 786 32.82 31.08 -11.10
N PHE A 787 33.80 30.51 -11.79
CA PHE A 787 34.07 29.08 -11.86
C PHE A 787 35.51 28.82 -11.42
N ALA A 788 35.74 27.79 -10.62
CA ALA A 788 37.08 27.33 -10.30
C ALA A 788 37.75 26.79 -11.58
N SER A 789 38.96 27.27 -11.88
CA SER A 789 39.67 26.91 -13.12
C SER A 789 40.28 25.52 -13.04
N ILE A 790 39.94 24.64 -13.98
CA ILE A 790 40.50 23.28 -14.03
C ILE A 790 41.93 23.29 -14.57
N SER A 791 42.25 24.14 -15.56
CA SER A 791 43.60 24.19 -16.14
C SER A 791 44.68 24.63 -15.13
N VAL A 792 44.29 25.35 -14.08
CA VAL A 792 45.19 25.78 -12.99
C VAL A 792 45.55 24.62 -12.07
N ASP A 793 44.59 23.73 -11.80
CA ASP A 793 44.73 22.63 -10.85
C ASP A 793 44.85 21.27 -11.57
N ILE A 794 45.15 21.27 -12.87
CA ILE A 794 45.16 20.06 -13.72
C ILE A 794 46.21 19.03 -13.28
N ASP A 795 47.37 19.51 -12.82
CA ASP A 795 48.44 18.64 -12.32
C ASP A 795 47.98 17.88 -11.07
N TRP A 796 47.30 18.57 -10.15
CA TRP A 796 46.69 17.93 -8.97
C TRP A 796 45.65 16.89 -9.37
N ILE A 797 44.83 17.19 -10.40
CA ILE A 797 43.82 16.25 -10.89
C ILE A 797 44.47 14.97 -11.40
N HIS A 798 45.50 15.10 -12.26
CA HIS A 798 46.22 13.96 -12.80
C HIS A 798 46.96 13.16 -11.73
N ASP A 799 47.64 13.83 -10.80
CA ASP A 799 48.37 13.19 -9.71
C ASP A 799 47.44 12.38 -8.80
N VAL A 800 46.27 12.94 -8.46
CA VAL A 800 45.26 12.23 -7.66
C VAL A 800 44.72 11.03 -8.42
N MET A 801 44.33 11.20 -9.69
CA MET A 801 43.79 10.12 -10.51
C MET A 801 44.81 8.99 -10.76
N LYS A 802 46.11 9.32 -10.80
CA LYS A 802 47.19 8.35 -10.97
C LYS A 802 47.54 7.63 -9.65
N LYS A 803 47.51 8.34 -8.53
CA LYS A 803 47.87 7.80 -7.21
C LYS A 803 46.86 6.79 -6.68
N TYR A 804 45.57 7.01 -6.93
CA TYR A 804 44.48 6.20 -6.40
C TYR A 804 43.88 5.32 -7.47
#